data_AF-A0A8J7JRA0-F1
#
_entry.id   AF-A0A8J7JRA0-F1
#
_cell.length_a   1.000
_cell.length_b   1.000
_cell.length_c   1.000
_cell.angle_alpha   90.00
_cell.angle_beta   90.00
_cell.angle_gamma   90.00
#
_symmetry.space_group_name_H-M   'P 1'
#
loop_
_entity.id
_entity.type
_entity.pdbx_description
1 polymer ?
#
loop_
_entity_poly.entity_id
_entity_poly.type
_entity_poly.pdbx_seq_one_letter_code
_entity_poly.pdbx_strand_id
1 'polypeptide(L)'
;VGNDVLMGGDGDDRLDGGSGDDTLTGGDGNDTYVVNSAGDVINETSATGGDNDTVEASIDFSLTPYANVENLTLVGNATVGTGNNGNNTIRGNDRNNTLNGGAGNDTLVGNAGNDSLFGNENDDNLEGGAGNDLLDGGTGNDIMIGGDGDDTYVVDSSTDQVIETNSDRSIGGVDLVQSKLVNYTLGSNVENLTLIDAALDGSGNELDNVILGNSENNTLSGAAGNDTLDGGSGDDILNGGVGNDILIGGAGDDTLDGGAGDDEMAGGDGNDTYIVDSQGDRVNEQNSTGIDLVKSSLGSYTLGQNVENLTLIATALNGTGNELDNVITGNGENNILNGLAGADIIKGNGGNDTLNGGADNDILEGGSGNDILDGGTGDDVLKGGDGDDVYFVDSSNDVVDEAGSTGIDLVNSTAPTFTLGVGVENLTLLSGAGNISGSGNSSANIITGNEGNNSLNGLAGDDILNGNAGDDILDGGTGNDTMTGGDGNDTYVVDSAQDQVIETNSNPASGGIDLVKSSLASYTLGANLENLTLIGSAIGGTGNSLNNVILGNDENNLLNGEAGDDTIAGEIGNDTLNGGAGNDILDGGAGNDILDGGTGNDVMRGGNGDDIYFVDSNSDVVDETGSSGIDLVKSSANSFTLGANIENLTLIGQAISGIGNSIANLIEGNSENNFLSGLGGNDQLNGNTGDDELDGGDGDDILNGGDGNDVLKGGTGDDVMTGGLGNDTYYVDTVNDVVNEGSNQGVDTVISSAVSYTLGQHVENLTLTLLALRGTGNSLKNLIIGNSRDNILDGGGEADEMRGGEGNDTYIVDHIDDKVIELPGEGNSDLIRSFVTFKLPAQVERLLLEESAGSIDGEGNSLDNIIYGNNSNNALSGDAGNDELYGEAGDDSIEGGSGNDDLFGGSGNDFLSGSEGDDNLYGGDGNDLLDGGTGNDRLEGGNGDDIYIIDSAGDRVVELGTGTDTVKASISFSLNTFDLRNVENLELISGDIEGIGNNLANTITGSSGNNRLEGGAGNDMLIGNGGSDILIGGAGNDVLVGNVLKKDIFAYDASTEFADLGVDEIRNFEALQDKISLSKSVFSALTRDPNQAVSPLQASEFAVVDTDAEAPGSTALIVYSKSGRLFYNQNGSGVGLGTGGEFAKLATPLATLSANVFVVEQ
;
A
#
# COMPACT_ATOMS: atom_id res chain seq x y z
N VAL A 1 106.97 -109.08 37.63
CA VAL A 1 107.24 -109.36 36.16
C VAL A 1 106.99 -110.82 35.94
N GLY A 2 105.81 -111.12 35.38
CA GLY A 2 105.19 -112.43 35.45
C GLY A 2 103.91 -112.31 36.29
N ASN A 3 103.09 -113.36 36.32
CA ASN A 3 101.86 -113.40 37.10
C ASN A 3 102.19 -113.80 38.53
N ASP A 4 102.23 -112.81 39.42
CA ASP A 4 102.65 -112.89 40.81
C ASP A 4 101.41 -112.97 41.74
N VAL A 5 101.55 -113.66 42.88
CA VAL A 5 100.51 -113.73 43.92
C VAL A 5 101.07 -113.11 45.19
N LEU A 6 100.50 -111.99 45.61
CA LEU A 6 100.91 -111.22 46.78
C LEU A 6 99.83 -111.36 47.87
N MET A 7 100.27 -111.65 49.10
CA MET A 7 99.42 -111.73 50.28
C MET A 7 100.00 -110.80 51.35
N GLY A 8 99.24 -109.80 51.81
CA GLY A 8 99.63 -108.82 52.83
C GLY A 8 99.61 -109.41 54.24
N GLY A 9 98.45 -109.89 54.68
CA GLY A 9 98.24 -110.42 56.02
C GLY A 9 97.45 -109.44 56.89
N ASP A 10 97.84 -109.29 58.16
CA ASP A 10 97.23 -108.29 59.05
C ASP A 10 98.11 -107.02 59.06
N GLY A 11 97.53 -105.84 58.92
CA GLY A 11 98.18 -104.53 58.91
C GLY A 11 97.95 -103.76 57.60
N ASP A 12 98.37 -102.49 57.55
CA ASP A 12 98.24 -101.66 56.33
C ASP A 12 99.34 -102.04 55.32
N ASP A 13 99.03 -102.86 54.32
CA ASP A 13 99.97 -103.36 53.32
C ASP A 13 99.82 -102.68 51.96
N ARG A 14 100.96 -102.42 51.29
CA ARG A 14 100.98 -102.01 49.88
C ARG A 14 101.39 -103.18 48.99
N LEU A 15 100.47 -103.61 48.13
CA LEU A 15 100.63 -104.76 47.23
C LEU A 15 100.85 -104.27 45.79
N ASP A 16 102.08 -104.46 45.30
CA ASP A 16 102.49 -104.11 43.94
C ASP A 16 103.22 -105.30 43.29
N GLY A 17 102.52 -106.02 42.40
CA GLY A 17 103.07 -107.14 41.64
C GLY A 17 103.97 -106.71 40.47
N GLY A 18 104.01 -105.41 40.16
CA GLY A 18 104.62 -104.89 38.94
C GLY A 18 103.87 -105.37 37.70
N SER A 19 104.57 -105.59 36.58
CA SER A 19 103.92 -106.01 35.33
C SER A 19 103.54 -107.50 35.34
N GLY A 20 102.30 -107.84 34.99
CA GLY A 20 101.79 -109.21 34.99
C GLY A 20 100.27 -109.21 35.06
N ASP A 21 99.63 -110.38 35.11
CA ASP A 21 98.26 -110.49 35.63
C ASP A 21 98.38 -111.06 37.05
N ASP A 22 98.33 -110.18 38.05
CA ASP A 22 98.70 -110.47 39.43
C ASP A 22 97.47 -110.71 40.31
N THR A 23 97.61 -111.52 41.35
CA THR A 23 96.56 -111.66 42.38
C THR A 23 97.03 -111.00 43.66
N LEU A 24 96.32 -109.95 44.07
CA LEU A 24 96.66 -109.13 45.23
C LEU A 24 95.61 -109.38 46.32
N THR A 25 96.04 -109.89 47.47
CA THR A 25 95.17 -110.21 48.62
C THR A 25 95.70 -109.47 49.85
N GLY A 26 94.98 -108.46 50.32
CA GLY A 26 95.34 -107.59 51.45
C GLY A 26 95.21 -108.31 52.76
N GLY A 27 93.98 -108.43 53.27
CA GLY A 27 93.69 -109.03 54.57
C GLY A 27 93.01 -108.01 55.50
N ASP A 28 93.34 -108.02 56.79
CA ASP A 28 92.78 -107.05 57.75
C ASP A 28 93.70 -105.82 57.81
N GLY A 29 93.19 -104.60 57.62
CA GLY A 29 94.00 -103.36 57.61
C GLY A 29 93.60 -102.42 56.47
N ASN A 30 94.23 -101.25 56.36
CA ASN A 30 94.02 -100.37 55.20
C ASN A 30 95.04 -100.71 54.12
N ASP A 31 94.64 -101.52 53.16
CA ASP A 31 95.52 -102.03 52.12
C ASP A 31 95.50 -101.15 50.86
N THR A 32 96.63 -101.13 50.16
CA THR A 32 96.78 -100.44 48.88
C THR A 32 97.16 -101.40 47.76
N TYR A 33 96.29 -101.52 46.78
CA TYR A 33 96.40 -102.39 45.61
C TYR A 33 96.88 -101.60 44.39
N VAL A 34 98.11 -101.85 43.94
CA VAL A 34 98.63 -101.22 42.72
C VAL A 34 98.24 -102.05 41.51
N VAL A 35 97.34 -101.50 40.68
CA VAL A 35 96.81 -102.17 39.49
C VAL A 35 97.39 -101.54 38.23
N ASN A 36 98.01 -102.37 37.39
CA ASN A 36 98.61 -101.90 36.13
C ASN A 36 98.31 -102.80 34.92
N SER A 37 97.65 -103.95 35.15
CA SER A 37 97.10 -104.81 34.10
C SER A 37 95.61 -105.04 34.33
N ALA A 38 94.85 -105.14 33.23
CA ALA A 38 93.43 -105.47 33.30
C ALA A 38 93.17 -106.93 33.78
N GLY A 39 94.23 -107.75 33.83
CA GLY A 39 94.17 -109.10 34.39
C GLY A 39 94.49 -109.17 35.89
N ASP A 40 94.84 -108.06 36.54
CA ASP A 40 95.06 -108.04 37.99
C ASP A 40 93.75 -108.32 38.73
N VAL A 41 93.81 -109.17 39.75
CA VAL A 41 92.67 -109.58 40.57
C VAL A 41 92.92 -109.16 42.01
N ILE A 42 92.08 -108.28 42.50
CA ILE A 42 92.02 -107.92 43.92
C ILE A 42 91.10 -108.90 44.62
N ASN A 43 91.55 -109.41 45.77
CA ASN A 43 90.75 -110.25 46.64
C ASN A 43 90.82 -109.70 48.06
N GLU A 44 89.87 -108.83 48.38
CA GLU A 44 89.66 -108.32 49.72
C GLU A 44 88.47 -109.05 50.36
N THR A 45 88.72 -109.74 51.47
CA THR A 45 87.73 -110.58 52.17
C THR A 45 87.51 -110.18 53.63
N SER A 46 88.30 -109.26 54.16
CA SER A 46 88.02 -108.63 55.44
C SER A 46 86.71 -107.84 55.34
N ALA A 47 85.89 -108.00 56.37
CA ALA A 47 84.65 -107.25 56.56
C ALA A 47 84.62 -106.66 57.98
N THR A 48 85.80 -106.50 58.61
CA THR A 48 85.89 -105.81 59.90
C THR A 48 85.69 -104.33 59.67
N GLY A 49 84.43 -103.88 59.75
CA GLY A 49 84.06 -102.49 59.48
C GLY A 49 85.01 -101.49 60.17
N GLY A 50 85.75 -100.74 59.35
CA GLY A 50 86.79 -99.82 59.78
C GLY A 50 88.02 -99.79 58.86
N ASP A 51 88.23 -100.84 58.07
CA ASP A 51 89.25 -100.90 57.01
C ASP A 51 88.83 -99.98 55.84
N ASN A 52 89.80 -99.31 55.21
CA ASN A 52 89.60 -98.35 54.13
C ASN A 52 90.61 -98.62 53.01
N ASP A 53 90.21 -99.47 52.08
CA ASP A 53 91.11 -100.05 51.10
C ASP A 53 91.20 -99.21 49.83
N THR A 54 92.39 -99.15 49.24
CA THR A 54 92.70 -98.25 48.13
C THR A 54 93.21 -99.00 46.92
N VAL A 55 92.64 -98.72 45.75
CA VAL A 55 93.21 -99.12 44.46
C VAL A 55 93.95 -97.95 43.85
N GLU A 56 95.24 -98.12 43.58
CA GLU A 56 96.02 -97.20 42.76
C GLU A 56 96.14 -97.79 41.34
N ALA A 57 95.34 -97.28 40.40
CA ALA A 57 95.21 -97.85 39.07
C ALA A 57 95.89 -96.99 38.00
N SER A 58 96.80 -97.59 37.23
CA SER A 58 97.43 -96.93 36.06
C SER A 58 96.67 -97.10 34.74
N ILE A 59 95.56 -97.82 34.80
CA ILE A 59 94.59 -98.11 33.74
C ILE A 59 93.19 -97.73 34.23
N ASP A 60 92.23 -97.56 33.32
CA ASP A 60 90.83 -97.37 33.71
C ASP A 60 90.36 -98.51 34.62
N PHE A 61 89.67 -98.18 35.69
CA PHE A 61 89.34 -99.15 36.73
C PHE A 61 87.95 -98.94 37.33
N SER A 62 87.32 -100.05 37.69
CA SER A 62 86.00 -100.06 38.30
C SER A 62 86.05 -100.86 39.59
N LEU A 63 85.61 -100.23 40.69
CA LEU A 63 85.44 -100.87 41.98
C LEU A 63 84.18 -101.74 42.03
N THR A 64 83.27 -101.66 41.05
CA THR A 64 82.00 -102.40 41.06
C THR A 64 82.11 -103.90 41.41
N PRO A 65 83.14 -104.68 40.99
CA PRO A 65 83.26 -106.09 41.39
C PRO A 65 83.77 -106.30 42.82
N TYR A 66 84.29 -105.25 43.46
CA TYR A 66 85.06 -105.28 44.70
C TYR A 66 84.30 -104.50 45.80
N ALA A 67 83.39 -105.18 46.48
CA ALA A 67 82.46 -104.54 47.42
C ALA A 67 83.08 -104.04 48.75
N ASN A 68 84.30 -104.48 49.07
CA ASN A 68 85.04 -104.11 50.28
C ASN A 68 86.27 -103.25 49.90
N VAL A 69 86.12 -102.41 48.87
CA VAL A 69 87.17 -101.48 48.46
C VAL A 69 86.52 -100.13 48.27
N GLU A 70 87.00 -99.15 49.02
CA GLU A 70 86.33 -97.86 49.14
C GLU A 70 87.02 -96.80 48.28
N ASN A 71 88.34 -96.83 48.14
CA ASN A 71 89.08 -95.77 47.45
C ASN A 71 89.63 -96.22 46.10
N LEU A 72 89.55 -95.34 45.11
CA LEU A 72 90.21 -95.48 43.82
C LEU A 72 91.04 -94.22 43.53
N THR A 73 92.34 -94.39 43.31
CA THR A 73 93.23 -93.34 42.83
C THR A 73 93.72 -93.70 41.44
N LEU A 74 93.39 -92.86 40.45
CA LEU A 74 93.88 -93.00 39.09
C LEU A 74 95.29 -92.41 39.00
N VAL A 75 96.20 -93.15 38.38
CA VAL A 75 97.57 -92.70 38.08
C VAL A 75 97.91 -92.98 36.62
N GLY A 76 99.06 -92.48 36.17
CA GLY A 76 99.61 -92.87 34.88
C GLY A 76 98.73 -92.47 33.68
N ASN A 77 98.10 -93.47 33.03
CA ASN A 77 97.32 -93.26 31.81
C ASN A 77 95.81 -93.42 31.97
N ALA A 78 95.33 -93.77 33.17
CA ALA A 78 93.91 -93.95 33.43
C ALA A 78 93.14 -92.64 33.23
N THR A 79 91.93 -92.74 32.73
CA THR A 79 91.02 -91.62 32.48
C THR A 79 89.60 -91.90 32.99
N VAL A 80 89.27 -93.15 33.33
CA VAL A 80 87.95 -93.52 33.83
C VAL A 80 88.08 -94.23 35.17
N GLY A 81 87.37 -93.71 36.16
CA GLY A 81 87.22 -94.31 37.48
C GLY A 81 85.75 -94.51 37.80
N THR A 82 85.38 -95.70 38.25
CA THR A 82 84.00 -95.99 38.67
C THR A 82 84.00 -96.63 40.05
N GLY A 83 83.19 -96.10 40.95
CA GLY A 83 82.98 -96.65 42.29
C GLY A 83 82.12 -97.92 42.27
N ASN A 84 81.71 -98.34 43.44
CA ASN A 84 80.79 -99.44 43.68
C ASN A 84 79.50 -98.89 44.32
N ASN A 85 78.87 -99.66 45.21
CA ASN A 85 77.62 -99.25 45.88
C ASN A 85 77.87 -98.78 47.32
N GLY A 86 79.12 -98.58 47.71
CA GLY A 86 79.51 -98.06 49.02
C GLY A 86 80.06 -96.65 48.88
N ASN A 87 80.30 -95.98 50.01
CA ASN A 87 80.85 -94.63 50.01
C ASN A 87 82.29 -94.65 49.48
N ASN A 88 82.49 -94.17 48.26
CA ASN A 88 83.75 -94.23 47.56
C ASN A 88 84.52 -92.91 47.63
N THR A 89 85.84 -92.98 47.77
CA THR A 89 86.71 -91.82 47.46
C THR A 89 87.44 -92.09 46.14
N ILE A 90 87.05 -91.40 45.09
CA ILE A 90 87.65 -91.53 43.75
C ILE A 90 88.46 -90.29 43.45
N ARG A 91 89.77 -90.44 43.31
CA ARG A 91 90.70 -89.37 42.95
C ARG A 91 91.27 -89.62 41.55
N GLY A 92 91.09 -88.64 40.68
CA GLY A 92 91.66 -88.56 39.34
C GLY A 92 93.17 -88.29 39.32
N ASN A 93 93.69 -88.11 38.12
CA ASN A 93 95.03 -87.59 37.84
C ASN A 93 94.93 -86.29 37.03
N ASP A 94 96.07 -85.68 36.69
CA ASP A 94 96.13 -84.40 35.94
C ASP A 94 95.71 -84.50 34.45
N ARG A 95 94.79 -85.39 34.09
CA ARG A 95 94.18 -85.51 32.75
C ARG A 95 92.69 -85.41 32.90
N ASN A 96 92.02 -85.09 31.79
CA ASN A 96 90.58 -85.21 31.63
C ASN A 96 90.08 -86.60 32.06
N ASN A 97 89.37 -86.65 33.17
CA ASN A 97 88.89 -87.84 33.84
C ASN A 97 87.38 -87.89 33.82
N THR A 98 86.83 -89.08 33.66
CA THR A 98 85.41 -89.36 33.90
C THR A 98 85.32 -90.18 35.17
N LEU A 99 84.84 -89.56 36.24
CA LEU A 99 84.69 -90.17 37.54
C LEU A 99 83.19 -90.37 37.81
N ASN A 100 82.82 -91.59 38.15
CA ASN A 100 81.44 -91.92 38.50
C ASN A 100 81.44 -92.59 39.87
N GLY A 101 80.79 -91.96 40.86
CA GLY A 101 80.68 -92.45 42.22
C GLY A 101 79.88 -93.75 42.28
N GLY A 102 78.66 -93.70 41.78
CA GLY A 102 77.76 -94.85 41.71
C GLY A 102 76.63 -94.65 42.68
N ALA A 103 76.49 -95.52 43.67
CA ALA A 103 75.53 -95.30 44.75
C ALA A 103 76.28 -95.27 46.08
N GLY A 104 75.90 -94.36 46.98
CA GLY A 104 76.61 -94.14 48.23
C GLY A 104 76.96 -92.68 48.39
N ASN A 105 77.48 -92.29 49.55
CA ASN A 105 77.95 -90.91 49.74
C ASN A 105 79.41 -90.84 49.29
N ASP A 106 79.62 -90.42 48.05
CA ASP A 106 80.89 -90.49 47.36
C ASP A 106 81.67 -89.16 47.44
N THR A 107 82.98 -89.26 47.31
CA THR A 107 83.88 -88.10 47.17
C THR A 107 84.69 -88.26 45.89
N LEU A 108 84.42 -87.40 44.91
CA LEU A 108 85.05 -87.42 43.60
C LEU A 108 85.98 -86.20 43.49
N VAL A 109 87.25 -86.43 43.15
CA VAL A 109 88.26 -85.36 43.00
C VAL A 109 88.94 -85.48 41.65
N GLY A 110 88.69 -84.56 40.72
CA GLY A 110 89.24 -84.56 39.36
C GLY A 110 90.74 -84.23 39.32
N ASN A 111 91.13 -83.15 40.01
CA ASN A 111 92.45 -82.50 40.04
C ASN A 111 92.68 -81.52 38.89
N ALA A 112 93.34 -81.91 37.81
CA ALA A 112 93.62 -80.99 36.70
C ALA A 112 93.24 -81.66 35.39
N GLY A 113 92.77 -80.87 34.42
CA GLY A 113 92.15 -81.41 33.21
C GLY A 113 90.67 -81.06 33.20
N ASN A 114 90.02 -81.29 32.05
CA ASN A 114 88.58 -81.07 31.94
C ASN A 114 87.88 -82.38 32.29
N ASP A 115 87.38 -82.45 33.51
CA ASP A 115 86.87 -83.63 34.15
C ASP A 115 85.33 -83.68 34.06
N SER A 116 84.77 -84.88 34.18
CA SER A 116 83.33 -85.09 34.26
C SER A 116 83.04 -85.97 35.46
N LEU A 117 82.48 -85.37 36.48
CA LEU A 117 82.23 -85.97 37.79
C LEU A 117 80.72 -86.19 37.92
N PHE A 118 80.35 -87.45 38.15
CA PHE A 118 78.96 -87.88 38.32
C PHE A 118 78.80 -88.55 39.68
N GLY A 119 78.11 -87.89 40.63
CA GLY A 119 77.77 -88.46 41.94
C GLY A 119 76.75 -89.60 41.82
N ASN A 120 75.63 -89.28 41.15
CA ASN A 120 74.45 -90.11 40.87
C ASN A 120 73.46 -90.23 42.04
N GLU A 121 73.59 -91.20 42.94
CA GLU A 121 72.61 -91.43 44.02
C GLU A 121 73.25 -91.16 45.39
N ASN A 122 72.54 -90.39 46.24
CA ASN A 122 72.90 -90.01 47.62
C ASN A 122 73.70 -88.70 47.73
N ASP A 123 74.19 -88.37 48.93
CA ASP A 123 74.81 -87.06 49.20
C ASP A 123 76.32 -87.13 48.87
N ASP A 124 76.69 -86.56 47.73
CA ASP A 124 78.02 -86.64 47.14
C ASP A 124 78.82 -85.33 47.28
N ASN A 125 80.15 -85.45 47.23
CA ASN A 125 81.07 -84.31 47.22
C ASN A 125 81.98 -84.37 45.99
N LEU A 126 81.79 -83.46 45.05
CA LEU A 126 82.49 -83.37 43.78
C LEU A 126 83.43 -82.15 43.80
N GLU A 127 84.71 -82.38 43.55
CA GLU A 127 85.74 -81.36 43.41
C GLU A 127 86.41 -81.51 42.03
N GLY A 128 86.13 -80.62 41.08
CA GLY A 128 86.67 -80.63 39.73
C GLY A 128 88.18 -80.36 39.74
N GLY A 129 88.55 -79.17 40.21
CA GLY A 129 89.92 -78.72 40.37
C GLY A 129 90.27 -77.65 39.34
N ALA A 130 91.20 -77.92 38.42
CA ALA A 130 91.63 -76.95 37.42
C ALA A 130 91.36 -77.46 36.01
N GLY A 131 90.59 -76.72 35.22
CA GLY A 131 90.09 -77.13 33.91
C GLY A 131 88.64 -76.71 33.77
N ASN A 132 88.01 -77.07 32.66
CA ASN A 132 86.59 -76.83 32.46
C ASN A 132 85.84 -78.12 32.78
N ASP A 133 85.28 -78.20 33.97
CA ASP A 133 84.76 -79.41 34.57
C ASP A 133 83.22 -79.45 34.48
N LEU A 134 82.69 -80.66 34.30
CA LEU A 134 81.26 -80.94 34.41
C LEU A 134 81.01 -81.65 35.73
N LEU A 135 80.24 -81.01 36.61
CA LEU A 135 79.83 -81.56 37.89
C LEU A 135 78.32 -81.79 37.90
N ASP A 136 77.94 -83.06 38.03
CA ASP A 136 76.56 -83.51 38.14
C ASP A 136 76.43 -84.38 39.39
N GLY A 137 75.89 -83.79 40.46
CA GLY A 137 75.65 -84.48 41.73
C GLY A 137 74.66 -85.63 41.58
N GLY A 138 73.67 -85.48 40.69
CA GLY A 138 72.52 -86.36 40.62
C GLY A 138 71.57 -86.15 41.78
N THR A 139 70.91 -87.22 42.24
CA THR A 139 69.93 -87.11 43.32
C THR A 139 70.59 -87.10 44.68
N GLY A 140 70.48 -86.01 45.43
CA GLY A 140 71.17 -85.91 46.71
C GLY A 140 71.02 -84.57 47.38
N ASN A 141 71.81 -84.36 48.42
CA ASN A 141 72.24 -83.02 48.84
C ASN A 141 73.72 -82.92 48.51
N ASP A 142 74.02 -82.50 47.29
CA ASP A 142 75.38 -82.62 46.77
C ASP A 142 76.19 -81.34 46.97
N ILE A 143 77.49 -81.49 47.16
CA ILE A 143 78.44 -80.37 47.19
C ILE A 143 79.25 -80.45 45.90
N MET A 144 79.16 -79.42 45.06
CA MET A 144 79.89 -79.31 43.81
C MET A 144 80.82 -78.10 43.86
N ILE A 145 82.13 -78.36 43.77
CA ILE A 145 83.21 -77.37 43.78
C ILE A 145 83.94 -77.49 42.44
N GLY A 146 83.74 -76.54 41.53
CA GLY A 146 84.35 -76.50 40.20
C GLY A 146 85.83 -76.19 40.28
N GLY A 147 86.19 -74.95 40.60
CA GLY A 147 87.55 -74.55 40.92
C GLY A 147 88.10 -73.47 39.98
N ASP A 148 89.10 -73.81 39.16
CA ASP A 148 89.72 -72.87 38.20
C ASP A 148 89.34 -73.29 36.77
N GLY A 149 88.49 -72.54 36.07
CA GLY A 149 88.16 -72.74 34.65
C GLY A 149 86.66 -72.64 34.41
N ASP A 150 86.20 -72.71 33.16
CA ASP A 150 84.75 -72.54 32.92
C ASP A 150 84.01 -73.83 33.27
N ASP A 151 83.38 -73.85 34.45
CA ASP A 151 82.75 -75.03 35.01
C ASP A 151 81.24 -75.07 34.75
N THR A 152 80.70 -76.28 34.63
CA THR A 152 79.26 -76.52 34.43
C THR A 152 78.71 -77.37 35.55
N TYR A 153 77.69 -76.85 36.21
CA TYR A 153 76.98 -77.47 37.31
C TYR A 153 75.59 -77.90 36.87
N VAL A 154 75.24 -79.16 37.10
CA VAL A 154 73.86 -79.64 36.93
C VAL A 154 73.22 -79.73 38.32
N VAL A 155 72.20 -78.90 38.55
CA VAL A 155 71.49 -78.85 39.83
C VAL A 155 70.08 -79.42 39.65
N ASP A 156 69.76 -80.48 40.38
CA ASP A 156 68.44 -81.11 40.34
C ASP A 156 67.76 -81.22 41.71
N SER A 157 68.48 -80.89 42.79
CA SER A 157 67.96 -80.83 44.14
C SER A 157 68.15 -79.44 44.76
N SER A 158 67.11 -78.94 45.44
CA SER A 158 67.12 -77.60 46.08
C SER A 158 68.13 -77.44 47.22
N THR A 159 68.76 -78.54 47.60
CA THR A 159 69.72 -78.63 48.68
C THR A 159 71.15 -78.80 48.17
N ASP A 160 71.34 -78.93 46.86
CA ASP A 160 72.66 -78.93 46.24
C ASP A 160 73.36 -77.59 46.47
N GLN A 161 74.66 -77.64 46.67
CA GLN A 161 75.51 -76.48 46.89
C GLN A 161 76.53 -76.39 45.76
N VAL A 162 76.39 -75.35 44.95
CA VAL A 162 77.41 -74.91 43.99
C VAL A 162 78.33 -73.94 44.70
N ILE A 163 79.63 -74.23 44.69
CA ILE A 163 80.63 -73.44 45.40
C ILE A 163 81.74 -73.05 44.44
N GLU A 164 81.77 -71.76 44.11
CA GLU A 164 82.90 -71.13 43.42
C GLU A 164 83.72 -70.27 44.37
N THR A 165 85.02 -70.56 44.45
CA THR A 165 85.91 -69.90 45.42
C THR A 165 86.81 -68.84 44.79
N ASN A 166 86.95 -68.82 43.46
CA ASN A 166 87.85 -67.93 42.75
C ASN A 166 87.10 -66.79 42.06
N SER A 167 87.13 -65.60 42.68
CA SER A 167 86.48 -64.41 42.12
C SER A 167 87.22 -63.78 40.92
N ASP A 168 88.41 -64.26 40.55
CA ASP A 168 89.17 -63.77 39.39
C ASP A 168 88.78 -64.55 38.14
N ARG A 169 87.83 -64.02 37.34
CA ARG A 169 87.37 -64.61 36.07
C ARG A 169 88.49 -65.05 35.10
N SER A 170 89.71 -64.51 35.21
CA SER A 170 90.83 -64.94 34.35
C SER A 170 91.47 -66.27 34.75
N ILE A 171 91.15 -66.74 35.96
CA ILE A 171 91.62 -67.99 36.55
C ILE A 171 90.42 -68.89 36.88
N GLY A 172 89.41 -68.34 37.56
CA GLY A 172 88.18 -69.01 37.98
C GLY A 172 87.24 -69.35 36.82
N GLY A 173 87.30 -68.65 35.68
CA GLY A 173 86.44 -68.93 34.53
C GLY A 173 85.14 -68.12 34.50
N VAL A 174 84.23 -68.55 33.64
CA VAL A 174 82.84 -68.08 33.52
C VAL A 174 81.92 -69.30 33.66
N ASP A 175 81.23 -69.37 34.78
CA ASP A 175 80.59 -70.63 35.19
C ASP A 175 79.11 -70.68 34.85
N LEU A 176 78.61 -71.89 34.60
CA LEU A 176 77.23 -72.15 34.21
C LEU A 176 76.54 -73.09 35.19
N VAL A 177 75.40 -72.67 35.73
CA VAL A 177 74.44 -73.57 36.36
C VAL A 177 73.33 -73.92 35.37
N GLN A 178 73.15 -75.21 35.12
CA GLN A 178 71.96 -75.76 34.49
C GLN A 178 71.02 -76.26 35.58
N SER A 179 69.92 -75.54 35.81
CA SER A 179 68.99 -75.87 36.88
C SER A 179 67.74 -76.56 36.35
N LYS A 180 67.43 -77.73 36.92
CA LYS A 180 66.13 -78.40 36.76
C LYS A 180 65.14 -78.02 37.87
N LEU A 181 65.55 -77.14 38.79
CA LEU A 181 64.73 -76.72 39.91
C LEU A 181 63.66 -75.73 39.48
N VAL A 182 62.52 -75.80 40.15
CA VAL A 182 61.46 -74.79 39.97
C VAL A 182 62.01 -73.38 40.25
N ASN A 183 62.91 -73.23 41.23
CA ASN A 183 63.53 -71.94 41.56
C ASN A 183 65.03 -72.12 41.80
N TYR A 184 65.87 -71.29 41.19
CA TYR A 184 67.31 -71.25 41.47
C TYR A 184 67.86 -69.83 41.52
N THR A 185 68.77 -69.59 42.47
CA THR A 185 69.51 -68.33 42.60
C THR A 185 71.00 -68.62 42.52
N LEU A 186 71.72 -67.92 41.64
CA LEU A 186 73.16 -68.08 41.49
C LEU A 186 73.89 -67.75 42.80
N GLY A 187 74.79 -68.63 43.21
CA GLY A 187 75.74 -68.36 44.28
C GLY A 187 76.76 -67.29 43.86
N SER A 188 77.55 -66.77 44.81
CA SER A 188 78.62 -65.82 44.48
C SER A 188 79.62 -66.41 43.49
N ASN A 189 80.18 -65.56 42.63
CA ASN A 189 81.17 -65.90 41.59
C ASN A 189 80.64 -66.77 40.44
N VAL A 190 79.34 -67.09 40.38
CA VAL A 190 78.75 -67.82 39.25
C VAL A 190 78.05 -66.83 38.31
N GLU A 191 78.32 -66.92 37.01
CA GLU A 191 77.81 -65.95 36.04
C GLU A 191 76.51 -66.34 35.35
N ASN A 192 76.37 -67.60 34.92
CA ASN A 192 75.32 -67.97 33.98
C ASN A 192 74.35 -68.96 34.61
N LEU A 193 73.06 -68.74 34.33
CA LEU A 193 71.99 -69.66 34.69
C LEU A 193 71.23 -70.05 33.41
N THR A 194 71.00 -71.34 33.24
CA THR A 194 70.05 -71.85 32.24
C THR A 194 69.02 -72.70 32.94
N LEU A 195 67.75 -72.31 32.81
CA LEU A 195 66.62 -73.11 33.28
C LEU A 195 66.36 -74.22 32.26
N ILE A 196 66.28 -75.46 32.73
CA ILE A 196 65.99 -76.63 31.89
C ILE A 196 64.82 -77.43 32.46
N ASP A 197 64.21 -78.24 31.60
CA ASP A 197 63.03 -79.06 31.93
C ASP A 197 61.85 -78.23 32.47
N ALA A 198 61.43 -78.43 33.73
CA ALA A 198 60.25 -77.82 34.34
C ALA A 198 60.59 -76.68 35.32
N ALA A 199 61.79 -76.11 35.20
CA ALA A 199 62.22 -74.95 35.97
C ALA A 199 61.40 -73.70 35.61
N LEU A 200 61.12 -72.81 36.57
CA LEU A 200 60.26 -71.64 36.34
C LEU A 200 60.97 -70.33 36.72
N ASP A 201 61.66 -70.28 37.86
CA ASP A 201 62.20 -69.04 38.41
C ASP A 201 63.73 -69.07 38.43
N GLY A 202 64.35 -68.02 37.91
CA GLY A 202 65.79 -67.84 37.87
C GLY A 202 66.21 -66.49 38.46
N SER A 203 67.22 -66.47 39.32
CA SER A 203 67.77 -65.23 39.84
C SER A 203 69.29 -65.19 39.76
N GLY A 204 69.83 -64.06 39.31
CA GLY A 204 71.24 -63.74 39.30
C GLY A 204 71.78 -63.35 40.68
N ASN A 205 72.96 -62.74 40.68
CA ASN A 205 73.68 -62.28 41.85
C ASN A 205 74.15 -60.82 41.65
N GLU A 206 75.35 -60.45 42.12
CA GLU A 206 75.88 -59.08 41.98
C GLU A 206 76.81 -58.91 40.75
N LEU A 207 76.86 -59.90 39.86
CA LEU A 207 77.71 -59.93 38.67
C LEU A 207 76.87 -59.68 37.41
N ASP A 208 77.54 -59.31 36.32
CA ASP A 208 76.92 -59.36 34.99
C ASP A 208 76.56 -60.81 34.67
N ASN A 209 75.27 -61.15 34.76
CA ASN A 209 74.74 -62.50 34.60
C ASN A 209 74.08 -62.70 33.23
N VAL A 210 74.15 -63.94 32.72
CA VAL A 210 73.32 -64.38 31.59
C VAL A 210 72.35 -65.42 32.09
N ILE A 211 71.06 -65.08 32.07
CA ILE A 211 69.97 -65.94 32.54
C ILE A 211 69.09 -66.30 31.35
N LEU A 212 69.08 -67.58 31.00
CA LEU A 212 68.27 -68.13 29.92
C LEU A 212 67.12 -68.96 30.50
N GLY A 213 65.90 -68.55 30.19
CA GLY A 213 64.67 -69.28 30.45
C GLY A 213 64.46 -70.47 29.54
N ASN A 214 63.29 -71.10 29.67
CA ASN A 214 62.87 -72.26 28.90
C ASN A 214 61.57 -71.98 28.13
N SER A 215 60.70 -72.97 27.97
CA SER A 215 59.43 -72.82 27.24
C SER A 215 58.20 -72.74 28.14
N GLU A 216 58.42 -72.58 29.44
CA GLU A 216 57.39 -72.37 30.46
C GLU A 216 57.39 -70.90 30.88
N ASN A 217 56.30 -70.41 31.47
CA ASN A 217 56.22 -69.05 32.00
C ASN A 217 57.25 -68.85 33.12
N ASN A 218 58.29 -68.08 32.86
CA ASN A 218 59.43 -67.89 33.74
C ASN A 218 59.38 -66.57 34.50
N THR A 219 59.89 -66.57 35.74
CA THR A 219 60.20 -65.33 36.47
C THR A 219 61.72 -65.20 36.60
N LEU A 220 62.30 -64.27 35.85
CA LEU A 220 63.74 -64.04 35.78
C LEU A 220 64.11 -62.71 36.43
N SER A 221 65.15 -62.70 37.28
CA SER A 221 65.73 -61.47 37.84
C SER A 221 67.25 -61.42 37.72
N GLY A 222 67.82 -60.34 37.18
CA GLY A 222 69.27 -60.12 37.09
C GLY A 222 69.90 -59.76 38.43
N ALA A 223 69.18 -58.94 39.20
CA ALA A 223 69.57 -58.36 40.49
C ALA A 223 70.51 -57.17 40.37
N ALA A 224 71.82 -57.32 40.48
CA ALA A 224 72.75 -56.20 40.28
C ALA A 224 73.86 -56.62 39.32
N GLY A 225 74.19 -55.78 38.35
CA GLY A 225 75.04 -56.19 37.24
C GLY A 225 74.47 -55.64 35.94
N ASN A 226 75.20 -55.76 34.83
CA ASN A 226 74.62 -55.56 33.50
C ASN A 226 74.22 -56.94 32.99
N ASP A 227 72.97 -57.28 33.24
CA ASP A 227 72.45 -58.62 33.07
C ASP A 227 71.82 -58.80 31.69
N THR A 228 71.83 -60.03 31.19
CA THR A 228 71.10 -60.42 29.98
C THR A 228 70.12 -61.50 30.35
N LEU A 229 68.83 -61.17 30.28
CA LEU A 229 67.71 -62.05 30.58
C LEU A 229 66.98 -62.38 29.27
N ASP A 230 66.81 -63.67 28.99
CA ASP A 230 66.03 -64.18 27.85
C ASP A 230 64.96 -65.14 28.40
N GLY A 231 63.68 -64.75 28.31
CA GLY A 231 62.54 -65.52 28.83
C GLY A 231 62.29 -66.79 28.02
N GLY A 232 62.35 -66.66 26.69
CA GLY A 232 62.24 -67.76 25.74
C GLY A 232 60.84 -67.88 25.16
N SER A 233 60.01 -68.78 25.69
CA SER A 233 58.61 -68.87 25.29
C SER A 233 57.75 -69.10 26.52
N GLY A 234 56.53 -68.58 26.52
CA GLY A 234 55.70 -68.51 27.72
C GLY A 234 55.41 -67.06 28.04
N ASP A 235 54.48 -66.81 28.96
CA ASP A 235 54.23 -65.45 29.44
C ASP A 235 55.20 -65.18 30.59
N ASP A 236 56.29 -64.49 30.31
CA ASP A 236 57.45 -64.35 31.18
C ASP A 236 57.44 -63.01 31.94
N ILE A 237 58.06 -63.00 33.13
CA ILE A 237 58.29 -61.80 33.94
C ILE A 237 59.81 -61.63 34.08
N LEU A 238 60.35 -60.59 33.44
CA LEU A 238 61.77 -60.27 33.46
C LEU A 238 62.00 -58.98 34.24
N ASN A 239 62.88 -59.04 35.25
CA ASN A 239 63.32 -57.88 36.02
C ASN A 239 64.86 -57.75 35.95
N GLY A 240 65.37 -56.72 35.28
CA GLY A 240 66.81 -56.47 35.15
C GLY A 240 67.44 -56.23 36.52
N GLY A 241 67.00 -55.16 37.17
CA GLY A 241 67.37 -54.84 38.55
C GLY A 241 68.19 -53.57 38.63
N VAL A 242 69.49 -53.66 38.90
CA VAL A 242 70.40 -52.51 38.97
C VAL A 242 71.55 -52.70 38.00
N GLY A 243 71.64 -51.84 37.00
CA GLY A 243 72.70 -51.83 35.99
C GLY A 243 72.11 -51.54 34.62
N ASN A 244 72.84 -51.77 33.54
CA ASN A 244 72.31 -51.58 32.19
C ASN A 244 72.01 -52.95 31.59
N ASP A 245 70.75 -53.34 31.66
CA ASP A 245 70.30 -54.70 31.41
C ASP A 245 69.74 -54.86 29.99
N ILE A 246 69.78 -56.10 29.49
CA ILE A 246 69.15 -56.52 28.24
C ILE A 246 68.08 -57.55 28.57
N LEU A 247 66.82 -57.22 28.32
CA LEU A 247 65.67 -58.08 28.55
C LEU A 247 65.05 -58.48 27.21
N ILE A 248 64.93 -59.79 26.97
CA ILE A 248 64.31 -60.38 25.80
C ILE A 248 63.18 -61.29 26.28
N GLY A 249 61.92 -60.92 26.03
CA GLY A 249 60.75 -61.72 26.44
C GLY A 249 60.68 -63.03 25.65
N GLY A 250 60.51 -62.90 24.34
CA GLY A 250 60.47 -64.02 23.40
C GLY A 250 59.09 -64.16 22.76
N ALA A 251 58.35 -65.20 23.12
CA ALA A 251 57.01 -65.43 22.59
C ALA A 251 56.03 -65.74 23.72
N GLY A 252 54.95 -64.99 23.82
CA GLY A 252 54.01 -64.97 24.95
C GLY A 252 53.73 -63.53 25.35
N ASP A 253 52.80 -63.33 26.28
CA ASP A 253 52.48 -61.98 26.78
C ASP A 253 53.47 -61.62 27.92
N ASP A 254 54.60 -60.99 27.58
CA ASP A 254 55.71 -60.81 28.51
C ASP A 254 55.63 -59.49 29.30
N THR A 255 56.19 -59.47 30.51
CA THR A 255 56.36 -58.25 31.31
C THR A 255 57.84 -57.98 31.55
N LEU A 256 58.35 -56.89 31.00
CA LEU A 256 59.74 -56.49 31.05
C LEU A 256 59.90 -55.23 31.92
N ASP A 257 60.68 -55.34 32.99
CA ASP A 257 61.03 -54.25 33.91
C ASP A 257 62.56 -54.13 33.99
N GLY A 258 63.13 -53.14 33.29
CA GLY A 258 64.59 -52.92 33.32
C GLY A 258 65.11 -52.61 34.72
N GLY A 259 64.32 -51.91 35.52
CA GLY A 259 64.74 -51.42 36.82
C GLY A 259 65.64 -50.19 36.70
N ALA A 260 66.61 -50.06 37.61
CA ALA A 260 67.47 -48.89 37.65
C ALA A 260 68.62 -49.03 36.65
N GLY A 261 68.54 -48.34 35.51
CA GLY A 261 69.48 -48.58 34.43
C GLY A 261 69.35 -47.63 33.25
N ASP A 262 70.20 -47.85 32.24
CA ASP A 262 69.84 -47.53 30.86
C ASP A 262 69.61 -48.89 30.16
N ASP A 263 68.36 -49.36 30.14
CA ASP A 263 68.05 -50.75 29.78
C ASP A 263 67.57 -50.91 28.33
N GLU A 264 67.78 -52.08 27.73
CA GLU A 264 67.24 -52.46 26.42
C GLU A 264 66.21 -53.58 26.58
N MET A 265 64.97 -53.33 26.18
CA MET A 265 63.86 -54.26 26.33
C MET A 265 63.23 -54.60 24.97
N ALA A 266 63.08 -55.89 24.68
CA ALA A 266 62.41 -56.42 23.50
C ALA A 266 61.46 -57.55 23.92
N GLY A 267 60.16 -57.33 23.77
CA GLY A 267 59.11 -58.28 24.16
C GLY A 267 58.99 -59.44 23.19
N GLY A 268 58.81 -59.17 21.89
CA GLY A 268 58.74 -60.21 20.87
C GLY A 268 57.31 -60.52 20.45
N ASP A 269 56.95 -61.78 20.24
CA ASP A 269 55.59 -62.15 19.78
C ASP A 269 54.61 -62.23 20.96
N GLY A 270 53.68 -61.29 21.09
CA GLY A 270 52.64 -61.33 22.12
C GLY A 270 52.14 -59.92 22.46
N ASN A 271 51.31 -59.77 23.49
CA ASN A 271 50.97 -58.45 24.02
C ASN A 271 51.88 -58.16 25.21
N ASP A 272 52.97 -57.45 24.95
CA ASP A 272 54.02 -57.25 25.92
C ASP A 272 53.80 -55.96 26.73
N THR A 273 54.27 -55.98 27.96
CA THR A 273 54.27 -54.83 28.86
C THR A 273 55.69 -54.41 29.21
N TYR A 274 56.07 -53.20 28.81
CA TYR A 274 57.35 -52.57 29.13
C TYR A 274 57.18 -51.57 30.28
N ILE A 275 58.00 -51.67 31.32
CA ILE A 275 58.08 -50.68 32.39
C ILE A 275 59.29 -49.79 32.12
N VAL A 276 59.05 -48.49 31.92
CA VAL A 276 60.08 -47.50 31.62
C VAL A 276 60.13 -46.48 32.75
N ASP A 277 61.23 -46.45 33.49
CA ASP A 277 61.42 -45.54 34.63
C ASP A 277 62.71 -44.70 34.54
N SER A 278 63.59 -45.01 33.58
CA SER A 278 64.78 -44.25 33.27
C SER A 278 64.73 -43.66 31.85
N GLN A 279 65.29 -42.46 31.70
CA GLN A 279 65.34 -41.77 30.40
C GLN A 279 66.23 -42.52 29.39
N GLY A 280 67.12 -43.38 29.87
CA GLY A 280 68.00 -44.20 29.06
C GLY A 280 67.37 -45.49 28.55
N ASP A 281 66.20 -45.89 29.07
CA ASP A 281 65.54 -47.13 28.67
C ASP A 281 65.08 -47.07 27.22
N ARG A 282 65.27 -48.19 26.51
CA ARG A 282 64.98 -48.33 25.10
C ARG A 282 64.09 -49.53 24.89
N VAL A 283 62.84 -49.25 24.54
CA VAL A 283 61.89 -50.24 24.02
C VAL A 283 62.20 -50.46 22.54
N ASN A 284 62.55 -51.67 22.16
CA ASN A 284 62.90 -52.07 20.81
C ASN A 284 61.93 -53.12 20.31
N GLU A 285 60.70 -52.70 19.96
CA GLU A 285 59.74 -53.64 19.41
C GLU A 285 60.01 -53.92 17.92
N GLN A 286 60.10 -55.18 17.55
CA GLN A 286 60.11 -55.64 16.18
C GLN A 286 58.70 -55.54 15.57
N ASN A 287 58.52 -56.04 14.36
CA ASN A 287 57.20 -56.16 13.76
C ASN A 287 56.65 -57.54 14.12
N SER A 288 56.09 -57.67 15.32
CA SER A 288 55.55 -58.90 15.88
C SER A 288 54.01 -58.95 15.78
N THR A 289 53.40 -60.03 16.28
CA THR A 289 51.94 -60.08 16.46
C THR A 289 51.57 -59.72 17.90
N GLY A 290 50.98 -58.55 18.11
CA GLY A 290 50.75 -58.04 19.47
C GLY A 290 49.97 -56.74 19.50
N ILE A 291 49.56 -56.33 20.70
CA ILE A 291 49.19 -54.96 21.06
C ILE A 291 49.98 -54.62 22.32
N ASP A 292 51.01 -53.82 22.17
CA ASP A 292 52.03 -53.64 23.21
C ASP A 292 51.80 -52.42 24.07
N LEU A 293 52.17 -52.50 25.34
CA LEU A 293 51.95 -51.48 26.35
C LEU A 293 53.25 -50.98 26.97
N VAL A 294 53.50 -49.68 26.89
CA VAL A 294 54.50 -49.02 27.72
C VAL A 294 53.84 -48.37 28.94
N LYS A 295 54.32 -48.72 30.14
CA LYS A 295 54.03 -48.00 31.39
C LYS A 295 55.22 -47.11 31.73
N SER A 296 55.05 -45.80 31.61
CA SER A 296 56.14 -44.85 31.81
C SER A 296 55.94 -43.99 33.05
N SER A 297 56.96 -43.91 33.92
CA SER A 297 57.01 -42.96 35.04
C SER A 297 57.78 -41.68 34.73
N LEU A 298 58.27 -41.54 33.49
CA LEU A 298 59.06 -40.39 33.03
C LEU A 298 58.19 -39.14 32.86
N GLY A 299 58.78 -37.97 33.08
CA GLY A 299 58.09 -36.69 32.88
C GLY A 299 57.56 -36.50 31.45
N SER A 300 58.17 -37.14 30.45
CA SER A 300 57.70 -37.19 29.07
C SER A 300 58.15 -38.49 28.40
N TYR A 301 57.23 -39.13 27.67
CA TYR A 301 57.54 -40.32 26.87
C TYR A 301 56.83 -40.29 25.51
N THR A 302 57.50 -40.80 24.49
CA THR A 302 56.97 -40.95 23.13
C THR A 302 57.09 -42.42 22.74
N LEU A 303 56.01 -43.02 22.25
CA LEU A 303 56.01 -44.40 21.80
C LEU A 303 57.00 -44.60 20.64
N GLY A 304 57.73 -45.71 20.69
CA GLY A 304 58.53 -46.19 19.56
C GLY A 304 57.64 -46.67 18.42
N GLN A 305 58.23 -47.12 17.31
CA GLN A 305 57.47 -47.80 16.25
C GLN A 305 56.93 -49.14 16.76
N ASN A 306 55.78 -49.58 16.22
CA ASN A 306 55.15 -50.88 16.53
C ASN A 306 54.70 -51.04 17.99
N VAL A 307 54.46 -49.94 18.70
CA VAL A 307 53.87 -50.00 20.05
C VAL A 307 52.60 -49.19 20.04
N GLU A 308 51.49 -49.77 20.49
CA GLU A 308 50.17 -49.17 20.37
C GLU A 308 49.74 -48.42 21.64
N ASN A 309 50.12 -48.90 22.83
CA ASN A 309 49.55 -48.38 24.08
C ASN A 309 50.60 -47.68 24.96
N LEU A 310 50.21 -46.54 25.52
CA LEU A 310 50.97 -45.82 26.53
C LEU A 310 50.11 -45.62 27.78
N THR A 311 50.64 -45.93 28.95
CA THR A 311 50.06 -45.53 30.24
C THR A 311 51.09 -44.73 31.03
N LEU A 312 50.74 -43.48 31.37
CA LEU A 312 51.53 -42.67 32.28
C LEU A 312 51.26 -43.10 33.72
N ILE A 313 52.31 -43.33 34.49
CA ILE A 313 52.22 -43.72 35.91
C ILE A 313 53.00 -42.74 36.78
N ALA A 314 52.78 -42.81 38.09
CA ALA A 314 53.42 -41.95 39.09
C ALA A 314 53.24 -40.46 38.78
N THR A 315 54.32 -39.71 38.55
CA THR A 315 54.31 -38.25 38.34
C THR A 315 54.61 -37.85 36.89
N ALA A 316 54.42 -38.78 35.94
CA ALA A 316 54.59 -38.51 34.52
C ALA A 316 53.59 -37.45 34.04
N LEU A 317 53.99 -36.59 33.09
CA LEU A 317 53.15 -35.46 32.65
C LEU A 317 52.84 -35.46 31.16
N ASN A 318 53.72 -35.99 30.31
CA ASN A 318 53.54 -35.88 28.86
C ASN A 318 53.61 -37.24 28.17
N GLY A 319 52.61 -37.54 27.34
CA GLY A 319 52.55 -38.74 26.51
C GLY A 319 52.43 -38.36 25.04
N THR A 320 53.10 -39.11 24.18
CA THR A 320 52.96 -38.94 22.73
C THR A 320 52.92 -40.30 22.07
N GLY A 321 51.94 -40.49 21.18
CA GLY A 321 51.77 -41.65 20.34
C GLY A 321 52.80 -41.71 19.20
N ASN A 322 52.47 -42.49 18.18
CA ASN A 322 53.20 -42.67 16.94
C ASN A 322 52.23 -42.55 15.74
N GLU A 323 52.45 -43.27 14.63
CA GLU A 323 51.58 -43.21 13.44
C GLU A 323 50.54 -44.35 13.40
N LEU A 324 50.36 -45.08 14.50
CA LEU A 324 49.41 -46.18 14.65
C LEU A 324 48.20 -45.72 15.46
N ASP A 325 47.11 -46.50 15.39
CA ASP A 325 45.96 -46.32 16.30
C ASP A 325 46.42 -46.60 17.74
N ASN A 326 46.63 -45.54 18.53
CA ASN A 326 47.18 -45.63 19.87
C ASN A 326 46.12 -45.57 20.97
N VAL A 327 46.37 -46.24 22.09
CA VAL A 327 45.63 -46.00 23.34
C VAL A 327 46.56 -45.33 24.35
N ILE A 328 46.34 -44.04 24.59
CA ILE A 328 47.15 -43.23 25.51
C ILE A 328 46.33 -42.93 26.75
N THR A 329 46.76 -43.44 27.91
CA THR A 329 46.12 -43.19 29.21
C THR A 329 47.04 -42.39 30.12
N GLY A 330 46.57 -41.22 30.56
CA GLY A 330 47.18 -40.35 31.54
C GLY A 330 47.09 -40.88 32.97
N ASN A 331 47.37 -40.01 33.94
CA ASN A 331 47.30 -40.26 35.37
C ASN A 331 46.40 -39.21 36.06
N GLY A 332 46.64 -38.93 37.35
CA GLY A 332 45.85 -37.94 38.10
C GLY A 332 46.49 -36.54 38.14
N GLU A 333 47.47 -36.28 37.28
CA GLU A 333 48.18 -35.01 37.15
C GLU A 333 47.79 -34.33 35.84
N ASN A 334 48.03 -33.02 35.72
CA ASN A 334 47.79 -32.26 34.50
C ASN A 334 48.68 -32.77 33.34
N ASN A 335 48.11 -33.57 32.46
CA ASN A 335 48.80 -34.25 31.38
C ASN A 335 48.72 -33.50 30.04
N ILE A 336 49.77 -33.63 29.22
CA ILE A 336 49.75 -33.25 27.81
C ILE A 336 49.88 -34.53 26.99
N LEU A 337 48.81 -34.92 26.29
CA LEU A 337 48.72 -36.16 25.55
C LEU A 337 48.48 -35.85 24.07
N ASN A 338 49.34 -36.38 23.19
CA ASN A 338 49.21 -36.19 21.74
C ASN A 338 49.17 -37.55 21.03
N GLY A 339 48.12 -37.81 20.25
CA GLY A 339 47.96 -39.02 19.45
C GLY A 339 48.87 -39.05 18.22
N LEU A 340 48.83 -37.95 17.45
CA LEU A 340 49.51 -37.70 16.17
C LEU A 340 48.69 -38.13 14.95
N ALA A 341 48.89 -39.33 14.44
CA ALA A 341 48.16 -39.83 13.27
C ALA A 341 47.76 -41.28 13.54
N GLY A 342 46.56 -41.67 13.12
CA GLY A 342 45.95 -42.92 13.56
C GLY A 342 44.64 -42.61 14.29
N ALA A 343 43.74 -43.59 14.37
CA ALA A 343 42.49 -43.43 15.11
C ALA A 343 42.74 -43.69 16.60
N ASP A 344 43.10 -42.63 17.32
CA ASP A 344 43.62 -42.68 18.68
C ASP A 344 42.52 -42.65 19.74
N ILE A 345 42.77 -43.32 20.87
CA ILE A 345 41.97 -43.22 22.10
C ILE A 345 42.85 -42.59 23.18
N ILE A 346 42.56 -41.35 23.54
CA ILE A 346 43.33 -40.57 24.52
C ILE A 346 42.48 -40.33 25.76
N LYS A 347 43.00 -40.67 26.94
CA LYS A 347 42.31 -40.52 28.23
C LYS A 347 43.17 -39.74 29.21
N GLY A 348 42.73 -38.57 29.68
CA GLY A 348 43.40 -37.77 30.71
C GLY A 348 43.27 -38.39 32.11
N ASN A 349 42.03 -38.76 32.47
CA ASN A 349 41.53 -39.19 33.78
C ASN A 349 41.28 -38.06 34.77
N GLY A 350 42.31 -37.43 35.32
CA GLY A 350 42.10 -36.36 36.29
C GLY A 350 43.27 -35.40 36.33
N GLY A 351 42.98 -34.13 36.58
CA GLY A 351 43.92 -33.04 36.32
C GLY A 351 43.32 -32.10 35.30
N ASN A 352 44.00 -30.99 35.04
CA ASN A 352 43.63 -30.12 33.92
C ASN A 352 44.52 -30.51 32.74
N ASP A 353 43.98 -31.34 31.87
CA ASP A 353 44.70 -32.04 30.82
C ASP A 353 44.61 -31.28 29.49
N THR A 354 45.57 -31.51 28.60
CA THR A 354 45.56 -31.02 27.23
C THR A 354 45.73 -32.22 26.31
N LEU A 355 44.65 -32.59 25.62
CA LEU A 355 44.55 -33.75 24.76
C LEU A 355 44.48 -33.26 23.30
N ASN A 356 45.29 -33.85 22.44
CA ASN A 356 45.31 -33.57 21.01
C ASN A 356 45.26 -34.90 20.25
N GLY A 357 44.18 -35.16 19.51
CA GLY A 357 44.00 -36.35 18.68
C GLY A 357 45.00 -36.35 17.53
N GLY A 358 44.81 -35.42 16.61
CA GLY A 358 45.76 -35.11 15.55
C GLY A 358 45.14 -35.31 14.18
N ALA A 359 45.35 -36.45 13.55
CA ALA A 359 44.77 -36.77 12.25
C ALA A 359 44.09 -38.13 12.29
N ASP A 360 43.00 -38.25 11.53
CA ASP A 360 42.06 -39.38 11.54
C ASP A 360 41.01 -39.22 12.66
N ASN A 361 40.16 -40.23 12.88
CA ASN A 361 38.99 -40.09 13.76
C ASN A 361 39.33 -40.53 15.18
N ASP A 362 39.44 -39.56 16.09
CA ASP A 362 39.95 -39.77 17.43
C ASP A 362 38.85 -39.79 18.50
N ILE A 363 39.16 -40.40 19.65
CA ILE A 363 38.33 -40.38 20.86
C ILE A 363 39.14 -39.81 22.02
N LEU A 364 38.77 -38.61 22.47
CA LEU A 364 39.42 -37.93 23.60
C LEU A 364 38.48 -37.91 24.82
N GLU A 365 38.99 -38.34 25.96
CA GLU A 365 38.30 -38.34 27.26
C GLU A 365 39.16 -37.61 28.31
N GLY A 366 38.81 -36.38 28.68
CA GLY A 366 39.53 -35.55 29.67
C GLY A 366 39.42 -36.15 31.07
N GLY A 367 38.21 -36.29 31.58
CA GLY A 367 37.91 -36.92 32.86
C GLY A 367 37.41 -35.92 33.90
N SER A 368 38.26 -35.53 34.86
CA SER A 368 37.89 -34.54 35.88
C SER A 368 38.94 -33.44 35.98
N GLY A 369 38.50 -32.20 35.99
CA GLY A 369 39.36 -31.01 35.90
C GLY A 369 38.98 -30.21 34.66
N ASN A 370 39.65 -29.07 34.46
CA ASN A 370 39.34 -28.20 33.32
C ASN A 370 40.28 -28.55 32.16
N ASP A 371 39.76 -29.30 31.22
CA ASP A 371 40.51 -29.94 30.16
C ASP A 371 40.43 -29.16 28.84
N ILE A 372 41.47 -29.29 28.02
CA ILE A 372 41.52 -28.77 26.65
C ILE A 372 41.58 -29.97 25.71
N LEU A 373 40.56 -30.15 24.87
CA LEU A 373 40.47 -31.24 23.92
C LEU A 373 40.49 -30.67 22.50
N ASP A 374 41.50 -31.03 21.73
CA ASP A 374 41.63 -30.71 20.31
C ASP A 374 41.55 -32.01 19.50
N GLY A 375 40.47 -32.20 18.75
CA GLY A 375 40.33 -33.38 17.89
C GLY A 375 41.38 -33.43 16.79
N GLY A 376 41.76 -32.26 16.28
CA GLY A 376 42.58 -32.16 15.08
C GLY A 376 41.71 -32.33 13.83
N THR A 377 42.21 -33.03 12.82
CA THR A 377 41.47 -33.27 11.57
C THR A 377 40.83 -34.65 11.60
N GLY A 378 39.52 -34.73 11.45
CA GLY A 378 38.83 -36.02 11.55
C GLY A 378 37.33 -35.83 11.68
N ASP A 379 36.63 -36.92 11.96
CA ASP A 379 35.32 -36.83 12.62
C ASP A 379 35.51 -37.39 14.04
N ASP A 380 35.70 -36.50 15.01
CA ASP A 380 36.21 -36.84 16.34
C ASP A 380 35.11 -36.95 17.41
N VAL A 381 35.40 -37.65 18.50
CA VAL A 381 34.55 -37.73 19.70
C VAL A 381 35.30 -37.15 20.89
N LEU A 382 34.83 -36.02 21.40
CA LEU A 382 35.44 -35.30 22.51
C LEU A 382 34.53 -35.35 23.75
N LYS A 383 35.11 -35.74 24.89
CA LYS A 383 34.44 -35.84 26.20
C LYS A 383 35.33 -35.22 27.26
N GLY A 384 35.03 -34.01 27.72
CA GLY A 384 35.80 -33.35 28.79
C GLY A 384 35.47 -33.94 30.16
N GLY A 385 34.19 -34.15 30.48
CA GLY A 385 33.81 -34.70 31.78
C GLY A 385 33.59 -33.62 32.83
N ASP A 386 33.95 -33.86 34.09
CA ASP A 386 33.65 -32.90 35.17
C ASP A 386 34.65 -31.72 35.17
N GLY A 387 34.24 -30.52 34.79
CA GLY A 387 35.06 -29.31 34.83
C GLY A 387 34.54 -28.24 33.88
N ASP A 388 35.22 -27.09 33.81
CA ASP A 388 34.94 -26.12 32.73
C ASP A 388 35.90 -26.42 31.58
N ASP A 389 35.43 -27.11 30.54
CA ASP A 389 36.26 -27.68 29.49
C ASP A 389 36.22 -26.85 28.19
N VAL A 390 37.27 -26.99 27.39
CA VAL A 390 37.43 -26.31 26.09
C VAL A 390 37.65 -27.32 24.98
N TYR A 391 36.77 -27.30 23.99
CA TYR A 391 36.81 -28.17 22.80
C TYR A 391 37.23 -27.37 21.58
N PHE A 392 38.13 -27.91 20.77
CA PHE A 392 38.43 -27.43 19.43
C PHE A 392 37.89 -28.43 18.41
N VAL A 393 37.01 -27.93 17.53
CA VAL A 393 36.36 -28.74 16.49
C VAL A 393 36.58 -28.10 15.12
N ASP A 394 36.88 -28.93 14.12
CA ASP A 394 37.19 -28.51 12.75
C ASP A 394 36.23 -29.11 11.70
N SER A 395 35.52 -30.17 12.07
CA SER A 395 34.54 -30.87 11.25
C SER A 395 33.12 -30.66 11.78
N SER A 396 32.15 -30.61 10.87
CA SER A 396 30.72 -30.56 11.25
C SER A 396 30.21 -31.88 11.84
N ASN A 397 31.01 -32.95 11.74
CA ASN A 397 30.66 -34.25 12.29
C ASN A 397 31.34 -34.53 13.64
N ASP A 398 32.19 -33.62 14.14
CA ASP A 398 32.78 -33.75 15.47
C ASP A 398 31.66 -33.79 16.52
N VAL A 399 31.81 -34.67 17.49
CA VAL A 399 30.83 -34.90 18.55
C VAL A 399 31.43 -34.51 19.89
N VAL A 400 30.85 -33.49 20.52
CA VAL A 400 31.12 -33.14 21.93
C VAL A 400 30.02 -33.76 22.79
N ASP A 401 30.41 -34.67 23.70
CA ASP A 401 29.49 -35.48 24.53
C ASP A 401 29.71 -35.22 26.04
N GLU A 402 29.03 -34.18 26.53
CA GLU A 402 28.98 -33.78 27.94
C GLU A 402 27.72 -34.28 28.68
N ALA A 403 27.24 -35.46 28.29
CA ALA A 403 26.03 -36.02 28.88
C ALA A 403 26.26 -36.48 30.33
N GLY A 404 25.98 -35.60 31.30
CA GLY A 404 25.94 -35.92 32.74
C GLY A 404 27.16 -35.47 33.55
N SER A 405 28.05 -34.69 32.95
CA SER A 405 29.12 -33.93 33.59
C SER A 405 28.61 -32.66 34.29
N THR A 406 29.50 -32.01 35.06
CA THR A 406 29.26 -30.68 35.63
C THR A 406 30.30 -29.69 35.13
N GLY A 407 29.88 -28.52 34.67
CA GLY A 407 30.80 -27.57 34.04
C GLY A 407 30.09 -26.35 33.48
N ILE A 408 30.88 -25.36 33.05
CA ILE A 408 30.48 -24.41 32.01
C ILE A 408 31.44 -24.59 30.85
N ASP A 409 30.95 -25.20 29.78
CA ASP A 409 31.79 -25.71 28.71
C ASP A 409 31.82 -24.79 27.49
N LEU A 410 32.95 -24.77 26.77
CA LEU A 410 33.17 -23.94 25.60
C LEU A 410 33.62 -24.76 24.40
N VAL A 411 32.86 -24.67 23.31
CA VAL A 411 33.30 -25.14 21.99
C VAL A 411 33.83 -23.98 21.17
N ASN A 412 35.09 -24.09 20.73
CA ASN A 412 35.69 -23.25 19.72
C ASN A 412 35.64 -23.98 18.38
N SER A 413 34.86 -23.46 17.43
CA SER A 413 34.62 -24.13 16.16
C SER A 413 35.23 -23.38 14.98
N THR A 414 35.90 -24.12 14.10
CA THR A 414 36.22 -23.68 12.73
C THR A 414 35.37 -24.39 11.68
N ALA A 415 34.47 -25.30 12.10
CA ALA A 415 33.58 -26.04 11.22
C ALA A 415 32.59 -25.10 10.52
N PRO A 416 32.17 -25.38 9.27
CA PRO A 416 31.19 -24.57 8.55
C PRO A 416 29.86 -24.39 9.30
N THR A 417 29.44 -25.41 10.02
CA THR A 417 28.25 -25.42 10.87
C THR A 417 28.50 -26.28 12.10
N PHE A 418 28.15 -25.81 13.29
CA PHE A 418 28.23 -26.61 14.51
C PHE A 418 27.00 -26.42 15.41
N THR A 419 26.56 -27.50 16.05
CA THR A 419 25.42 -27.49 16.99
C THR A 419 25.89 -28.03 18.33
N LEU A 420 25.64 -27.29 19.41
CA LEU A 420 26.03 -27.71 20.76
C LEU A 420 25.31 -29.00 21.17
N GLY A 421 26.08 -29.96 21.68
CA GLY A 421 25.57 -31.16 22.33
C GLY A 421 24.86 -30.84 23.65
N VAL A 422 24.21 -31.83 24.26
CA VAL A 422 23.62 -31.67 25.60
C VAL A 422 24.72 -31.47 26.63
N GLY A 423 24.54 -30.51 27.54
CA GLY A 423 25.49 -30.25 28.62
C GLY A 423 26.57 -29.21 28.28
N VAL A 424 26.50 -28.58 27.10
CA VAL A 424 27.45 -27.54 26.68
C VAL A 424 26.76 -26.19 26.61
N GLU A 425 27.37 -25.15 27.20
CA GLU A 425 26.75 -23.83 27.31
C GLU A 425 27.25 -22.84 26.26
N ASN A 426 28.53 -22.86 25.89
CA ASN A 426 29.12 -21.78 25.08
C ASN A 426 29.66 -22.28 23.73
N LEU A 427 29.40 -21.49 22.68
CA LEU A 427 29.95 -21.68 21.34
C LEU A 427 30.65 -20.40 20.89
N THR A 428 31.91 -20.50 20.45
CA THR A 428 32.64 -19.43 19.77
C THR A 428 33.07 -19.89 18.39
N LEU A 429 32.65 -19.14 17.38
CA LEU A 429 33.04 -19.33 15.99
C LEU A 429 34.37 -18.61 15.75
N LEU A 430 35.42 -19.34 15.37
CA LEU A 430 36.77 -18.78 15.23
C LEU A 430 36.95 -18.02 13.90
N SER A 431 37.80 -16.99 13.93
CA SER A 431 38.11 -16.15 12.78
C SER A 431 39.01 -16.85 11.75
N GLY A 432 38.84 -16.52 10.47
CA GLY A 432 39.59 -17.12 9.35
C GLY A 432 38.91 -18.31 8.65
N ALA A 433 37.80 -18.82 9.19
CA ALA A 433 37.02 -19.93 8.62
C ALA A 433 35.99 -19.53 7.55
N GLY A 434 35.79 -18.23 7.29
CA GLY A 434 34.76 -17.73 6.37
C GLY A 434 33.38 -17.62 7.04
N ASN A 435 32.31 -17.76 6.26
CA ASN A 435 30.92 -17.70 6.72
C ASN A 435 30.56 -19.03 7.39
N ILE A 436 30.56 -19.06 8.72
CA ILE A 436 30.25 -20.24 9.54
C ILE A 436 29.01 -20.02 10.39
N SER A 437 28.31 -21.08 10.79
CA SER A 437 27.04 -20.97 11.52
C SER A 437 27.07 -21.81 12.81
N GLY A 438 26.33 -21.34 13.83
CA GLY A 438 26.30 -21.94 15.15
C GLY A 438 24.87 -22.14 15.65
N SER A 439 24.63 -23.26 16.33
CA SER A 439 23.36 -23.48 17.02
C SER A 439 23.59 -23.96 18.44
N GLY A 440 22.76 -23.46 19.36
CA GLY A 440 22.73 -23.85 20.77
C GLY A 440 22.04 -25.20 20.97
N ASN A 441 21.52 -25.40 22.17
CA ASN A 441 20.75 -26.55 22.60
C ASN A 441 19.51 -26.10 23.40
N SER A 442 19.05 -26.87 24.39
CA SER A 442 17.86 -26.50 25.18
C SER A 442 18.18 -25.76 26.49
N SER A 443 19.44 -25.39 26.70
CA SER A 443 19.93 -24.65 27.86
C SER A 443 20.19 -23.18 27.47
N ALA A 444 20.38 -22.31 28.46
CA ALA A 444 20.85 -20.95 28.20
C ALA A 444 22.28 -20.99 27.63
N ASN A 445 22.42 -20.57 26.38
CA ASN A 445 23.67 -20.62 25.62
C ASN A 445 24.27 -19.23 25.40
N ILE A 446 25.60 -19.18 25.31
CA ILE A 446 26.32 -18.00 24.79
C ILE A 446 26.95 -18.38 23.46
N ILE A 447 26.46 -17.79 22.37
CA ILE A 447 26.93 -18.04 21.02
C ILE A 447 27.56 -16.77 20.47
N THR A 448 28.85 -16.84 20.18
CA THR A 448 29.61 -15.72 19.59
C THR A 448 30.04 -16.09 18.16
N GLY A 449 29.59 -15.29 17.20
CA GLY A 449 29.97 -15.33 15.79
C GLY A 449 31.41 -14.91 15.53
N ASN A 450 31.80 -14.90 14.25
CA ASN A 450 33.10 -14.40 13.80
C ASN A 450 32.93 -13.06 13.02
N GLU A 451 33.87 -12.69 12.16
CA GLU A 451 33.77 -11.44 11.36
C GLU A 451 33.09 -11.64 9.98
N GLY A 452 32.48 -12.80 9.74
CA GLY A 452 31.78 -13.12 8.49
C GLY A 452 30.32 -13.44 8.75
N ASN A 453 29.51 -13.45 7.70
CA ASN A 453 28.05 -13.64 7.80
C ASN A 453 27.70 -14.98 8.48
N ASN A 454 27.20 -14.91 9.70
CA ASN A 454 26.85 -16.04 10.55
C ASN A 454 25.33 -16.28 10.59
N SER A 455 24.93 -17.54 10.76
CA SER A 455 23.57 -17.88 11.22
C SER A 455 23.70 -18.45 12.62
N LEU A 456 23.17 -17.73 13.60
CA LEU A 456 23.21 -18.08 15.01
C LEU A 456 21.79 -18.42 15.49
N ASN A 457 21.60 -19.63 16.02
CA ASN A 457 20.30 -20.08 16.54
C ASN A 457 20.42 -20.53 18.00
N GLY A 458 19.72 -19.88 18.94
CA GLY A 458 19.72 -20.23 20.37
C GLY A 458 18.91 -21.49 20.69
N LEU A 459 17.82 -21.73 19.94
CA LEU A 459 16.80 -22.76 20.13
C LEU A 459 15.90 -22.56 21.35
N ALA A 460 16.29 -23.03 22.53
CA ALA A 460 15.47 -22.88 23.73
C ALA A 460 16.38 -22.57 24.90
N GLY A 461 16.10 -21.51 25.65
CA GLY A 461 17.02 -21.04 26.65
C GLY A 461 16.71 -19.60 27.03
N ASP A 462 17.60 -18.96 27.78
CA ASP A 462 17.69 -17.49 27.80
C ASP A 462 19.07 -17.21 27.20
N ASP A 463 19.12 -17.07 25.88
CA ASP A 463 20.36 -17.16 25.09
C ASP A 463 21.00 -15.79 24.84
N ILE A 464 22.32 -15.76 24.70
CA ILE A 464 23.08 -14.57 24.30
C ILE A 464 23.75 -14.86 22.95
N LEU A 465 23.27 -14.20 21.90
CA LEU A 465 23.79 -14.30 20.55
C LEU A 465 24.53 -13.01 20.20
N ASN A 466 25.79 -13.11 19.79
CA ASN A 466 26.60 -11.98 19.35
C ASN A 466 27.19 -12.25 17.96
N GLY A 467 26.69 -11.57 16.92
CA GLY A 467 27.14 -11.71 15.53
C GLY A 467 28.56 -11.15 15.30
N ASN A 468 28.84 -10.00 15.88
CA ASN A 468 30.03 -9.16 15.68
C ASN A 468 30.01 -8.36 14.37
N ALA A 469 30.56 -8.88 13.28
CA ALA A 469 30.63 -8.17 12.02
C ALA A 469 30.27 -9.11 10.88
N GLY A 470 29.64 -8.59 9.83
CA GLY A 470 29.06 -9.42 8.78
C GLY A 470 27.54 -9.22 8.72
N ASP A 471 26.90 -9.73 7.67
CA ASP A 471 25.43 -9.73 7.60
C ASP A 471 24.92 -11.00 8.31
N ASP A 472 24.59 -10.88 9.60
CA ASP A 472 24.28 -12.02 10.46
C ASP A 472 22.78 -12.29 10.58
N ILE A 473 22.41 -13.55 10.82
CA ILE A 473 21.04 -13.95 11.17
C ILE A 473 21.07 -14.45 12.61
N LEU A 474 20.38 -13.75 13.51
CA LEU A 474 20.26 -14.07 14.92
C LEU A 474 18.84 -14.49 15.24
N ASP A 475 18.66 -15.74 15.68
CA ASP A 475 17.39 -16.31 16.08
C ASP A 475 17.53 -16.90 17.49
N GLY A 476 17.03 -16.19 18.52
CA GLY A 476 17.08 -16.68 19.90
C GLY A 476 16.29 -17.97 20.11
N GLY A 477 15.24 -18.19 19.31
CA GLY A 477 14.28 -19.25 19.56
C GLY A 477 13.38 -18.94 20.76
N THR A 478 12.97 -19.97 21.51
CA THR A 478 12.09 -19.75 22.67
C THR A 478 12.90 -19.32 23.89
N GLY A 479 12.65 -18.13 24.41
CA GLY A 479 13.43 -17.67 25.55
C GLY A 479 13.18 -16.24 25.97
N ASN A 480 14.04 -15.73 26.84
CA ASN A 480 14.30 -14.30 26.96
C ASN A 480 15.71 -14.04 26.43
N ASP A 481 15.82 -13.82 25.13
CA ASP A 481 17.11 -13.86 24.45
C ASP A 481 17.70 -12.46 24.30
N THR A 482 19.03 -12.37 24.26
CA THR A 482 19.76 -11.13 23.95
C THR A 482 20.52 -11.32 22.64
N MET A 483 20.12 -10.59 21.61
CA MET A 483 20.71 -10.67 20.27
C MET A 483 21.42 -9.36 19.94
N THR A 484 22.73 -9.44 19.69
CA THR A 484 23.58 -8.32 19.28
C THR A 484 24.16 -8.62 17.90
N GLY A 485 23.76 -7.90 16.86
CA GLY A 485 24.23 -8.08 15.48
C GLY A 485 25.64 -7.50 15.31
N GLY A 486 25.75 -6.18 15.30
CA GLY A 486 27.03 -5.48 15.38
C GLY A 486 27.31 -4.56 14.18
N ASP A 487 28.27 -4.89 13.33
CA ASP A 487 28.54 -4.12 12.09
C ASP A 487 28.14 -4.97 10.86
N GLY A 488 27.09 -4.61 10.14
CA GLY A 488 26.65 -5.28 8.91
C GLY A 488 25.15 -5.12 8.72
N ASN A 489 24.53 -5.81 7.75
CA ASN A 489 23.06 -5.86 7.65
C ASN A 489 22.54 -7.09 8.37
N ASP A 490 22.16 -6.93 9.62
CA ASP A 490 21.77 -8.02 10.49
C ASP A 490 20.27 -8.31 10.43
N THR A 491 19.89 -9.57 10.64
CA THR A 491 18.50 -10.01 10.73
C THR A 491 18.25 -10.64 12.08
N TYR A 492 17.31 -10.07 12.84
CA TYR A 492 16.87 -10.53 14.14
C TYR A 492 15.52 -11.23 14.03
N VAL A 493 15.36 -12.40 14.63
CA VAL A 493 14.06 -13.07 14.79
C VAL A 493 13.61 -12.91 16.23
N VAL A 494 12.47 -12.24 16.43
CA VAL A 494 11.91 -11.92 17.74
C VAL A 494 10.57 -12.61 17.91
N ASP A 495 10.50 -13.57 18.82
CA ASP A 495 9.29 -14.35 19.10
C ASP A 495 8.74 -14.16 20.53
N SER A 496 9.54 -13.56 21.41
CA SER A 496 9.22 -13.29 22.81
C SER A 496 9.30 -11.80 23.14
N ALA A 497 8.32 -11.31 23.91
CA ALA A 497 8.26 -9.90 24.30
C ALA A 497 9.35 -9.51 25.32
N GLN A 498 10.20 -10.46 25.71
CA GLN A 498 11.33 -10.26 26.60
C GLN A 498 12.66 -10.27 25.85
N ASP A 499 12.67 -10.62 24.56
CA ASP A 499 13.86 -10.58 23.73
C ASP A 499 14.41 -9.16 23.63
N GLN A 500 15.73 -9.04 23.67
CA GLN A 500 16.45 -7.79 23.54
C GLN A 500 17.27 -7.81 22.26
N VAL A 501 16.84 -6.98 21.30
CA VAL A 501 17.63 -6.67 20.11
C VAL A 501 18.52 -5.47 20.43
N ILE A 502 19.82 -5.63 20.26
CA ILE A 502 20.82 -4.60 20.52
C ILE A 502 21.60 -4.35 19.24
N GLU A 503 21.41 -3.18 18.65
CA GLU A 503 22.19 -2.74 17.51
C GLU A 503 23.14 -1.61 17.92
N THR A 504 24.45 -1.82 17.68
CA THR A 504 25.50 -0.92 18.16
C THR A 504 26.13 -0.07 17.07
N ASN A 505 25.99 -0.47 15.78
CA ASN A 505 26.47 0.26 14.61
C ASN A 505 27.80 0.99 14.88
N SER A 506 28.80 0.22 15.33
CA SER A 506 30.05 0.70 15.93
C SER A 506 30.90 1.49 14.92
N ASN A 507 30.80 1.13 13.64
CA ASN A 507 31.46 1.81 12.53
C ASN A 507 30.44 2.38 11.52
N PRO A 508 30.25 3.71 11.45
CA PRO A 508 29.30 4.34 10.52
C PRO A 508 29.58 4.10 9.02
N ALA A 509 30.74 3.57 8.66
CA ALA A 509 31.10 3.25 7.27
C ALA A 509 30.77 1.79 6.89
N SER A 510 30.53 0.91 7.87
CA SER A 510 30.11 -0.49 7.68
C SER A 510 28.80 -0.84 8.40
N GLY A 511 28.21 0.10 9.15
CA GLY A 511 26.87 -0.04 9.70
C GLY A 511 25.86 -0.24 8.57
N GLY A 512 25.13 -1.35 8.65
CA GLY A 512 24.21 -1.78 7.60
C GLY A 512 22.81 -1.23 7.82
N ILE A 513 21.86 -1.88 7.15
CA ILE A 513 20.43 -1.66 7.25
C ILE A 513 19.86 -2.93 7.87
N ASP A 514 19.42 -2.82 9.11
CA ASP A 514 19.12 -3.97 9.94
C ASP A 514 17.63 -4.32 9.92
N LEU A 515 17.31 -5.61 10.00
CA LEU A 515 15.95 -6.14 9.89
C LEU A 515 15.53 -6.89 11.15
N VAL A 516 14.40 -6.50 11.73
CA VAL A 516 13.69 -7.31 12.72
C VAL A 516 12.52 -8.04 12.06
N LYS A 517 12.47 -9.36 12.22
CA LYS A 517 11.30 -10.19 11.93
C LYS A 517 10.60 -10.53 13.24
N SER A 518 9.40 -10.01 13.45
CA SER A 518 8.67 -10.21 14.72
C SER A 518 7.38 -11.01 14.54
N SER A 519 7.19 -12.03 15.38
CA SER A 519 5.90 -12.71 15.54
C SER A 519 5.08 -12.21 16.73
N LEU A 520 5.51 -11.12 17.37
CA LEU A 520 4.80 -10.53 18.51
C LEU A 520 3.54 -9.79 18.05
N ALA A 521 2.53 -9.75 18.92
CA ALA A 521 1.31 -8.99 18.62
C ALA A 521 1.59 -7.53 18.27
N SER A 522 2.64 -6.93 18.84
CA SER A 522 3.16 -5.62 18.45
C SER A 522 4.67 -5.53 18.75
N TYR A 523 5.43 -4.89 17.87
CA TYR A 523 6.86 -4.61 18.05
C TYR A 523 7.21 -3.16 17.67
N THR A 524 8.15 -2.57 18.42
CA THR A 524 8.68 -1.22 18.16
C THR A 524 10.18 -1.32 17.94
N LEU A 525 10.69 -0.77 16.82
CA LEU A 525 12.11 -0.77 16.52
C LEU A 525 12.89 0.03 17.57
N GLY A 526 13.95 -0.59 18.10
CA GLY A 526 14.96 0.08 18.91
C GLY A 526 15.78 1.09 18.11
N ALA A 527 16.73 1.77 18.76
CA ALA A 527 17.63 2.69 18.06
C ALA A 527 18.53 1.94 17.05
N ASN A 528 18.88 2.60 15.93
CA ASN A 528 19.75 2.08 14.87
C ASN A 528 19.19 0.85 14.11
N LEU A 529 17.89 0.59 14.19
CA LEU A 529 17.24 -0.45 13.38
C LEU A 529 16.35 0.21 12.35
N GLU A 530 16.47 -0.17 11.09
CA GLU A 530 15.76 0.48 9.98
C GLU A 530 14.53 -0.32 9.53
N ASN A 531 14.59 -1.66 9.52
CA ASN A 531 13.55 -2.47 8.91
C ASN A 531 12.79 -3.34 9.92
N LEU A 532 11.48 -3.44 9.73
CA LEU A 532 10.59 -4.35 10.47
C LEU A 532 9.78 -5.18 9.48
N THR A 533 9.66 -6.49 9.73
CA THR A 533 8.72 -7.37 9.05
C THR A 533 7.89 -8.13 10.07
N LEU A 534 6.57 -8.02 9.98
CA LEU A 534 5.66 -8.81 10.81
C LEU A 534 5.50 -10.20 10.20
N ILE A 535 5.55 -11.23 11.05
CA ILE A 535 5.37 -12.64 10.64
C ILE A 535 4.35 -13.34 11.53
N GLY A 536 3.77 -14.44 11.06
CA GLY A 536 2.80 -15.20 11.82
C GLY A 536 1.50 -14.41 12.04
N SER A 537 1.08 -14.25 13.30
CA SER A 537 -0.16 -13.56 13.68
C SER A 537 0.08 -12.18 14.32
N ALA A 538 1.24 -11.58 14.06
CA ALA A 538 1.58 -10.23 14.50
C ALA A 538 0.65 -9.21 13.81
N ILE A 539 0.24 -8.16 14.51
CA ILE A 539 -0.68 -7.14 13.95
C ILE A 539 -0.21 -5.71 14.15
N GLY A 540 0.94 -5.48 14.80
CA GLY A 540 1.38 -4.15 15.20
C GLY A 540 2.86 -3.91 14.93
N GLY A 541 3.18 -2.85 14.21
CA GLY A 541 4.55 -2.44 13.93
C GLY A 541 4.74 -0.95 14.18
N THR A 542 5.83 -0.57 14.85
CA THR A 542 6.19 0.83 15.02
C THR A 542 7.67 1.04 14.71
N GLY A 543 7.96 2.03 13.88
CA GLY A 543 9.30 2.50 13.55
C GLY A 543 9.97 3.24 14.70
N ASN A 544 10.98 4.03 14.36
CA ASN A 544 11.71 4.90 15.26
C ASN A 544 11.89 6.28 14.59
N SER A 545 12.98 6.99 14.85
CA SER A 545 13.22 8.32 14.26
C SER A 545 14.11 8.29 12.99
N LEU A 546 14.30 7.11 12.41
CA LEU A 546 15.08 6.86 11.20
C LEU A 546 14.13 6.65 10.02
N ASN A 547 14.67 6.59 8.80
CA ASN A 547 13.89 6.19 7.63
C ASN A 547 13.66 4.68 7.69
N ASN A 548 12.47 4.26 8.10
CA ASN A 548 12.13 2.87 8.33
C ASN A 548 11.47 2.20 7.12
N VAL A 549 11.71 0.89 6.95
CA VAL A 549 10.91 0.04 6.06
C VAL A 549 10.10 -0.94 6.91
N ILE A 550 8.79 -0.76 6.97
CA ILE A 550 7.88 -1.58 7.77
C ILE A 550 7.01 -2.40 6.82
N LEU A 551 7.15 -3.71 6.88
CA LEU A 551 6.36 -4.67 6.11
C LEU A 551 5.41 -5.43 7.04
N GLY A 552 4.12 -5.34 6.75
CA GLY A 552 3.05 -6.08 7.38
C GLY A 552 3.00 -7.56 6.99
N ASN A 553 1.89 -8.21 7.35
CA ASN A 553 1.53 -9.56 6.95
C ASN A 553 0.06 -9.61 6.53
N ASP A 554 -0.44 -10.78 6.13
CA ASP A 554 -1.82 -10.98 5.65
C ASP A 554 -2.94 -10.78 6.72
N GLU A 555 -2.64 -10.22 7.89
CA GLU A 555 -3.62 -9.88 8.94
C GLU A 555 -3.95 -8.38 8.92
N ASN A 556 -4.98 -7.95 9.66
CA ASN A 556 -5.29 -6.52 9.80
C ASN A 556 -4.23 -5.81 10.67
N ASN A 557 -3.32 -5.11 10.03
CA ASN A 557 -2.10 -4.53 10.60
C ASN A 557 -2.31 -3.08 11.05
N LEU A 558 -1.65 -2.71 12.16
CA LEU A 558 -1.54 -1.35 12.68
C LEU A 558 -0.06 -0.95 12.62
N LEU A 559 0.30 -0.14 11.63
CA LEU A 559 1.68 0.21 11.31
C LEU A 559 1.90 1.72 11.47
N ASN A 560 3.00 2.12 12.11
CA ASN A 560 3.33 3.52 12.35
C ASN A 560 4.82 3.77 12.10
N GLY A 561 5.17 4.67 11.18
CA GLY A 561 6.55 5.05 10.84
C GLY A 561 7.23 5.91 11.92
N GLU A 562 6.45 6.74 12.61
CA GLU A 562 6.88 7.79 13.55
C GLU A 562 7.56 8.99 12.87
N ALA A 563 8.88 9.02 12.73
CA ALA A 563 9.57 10.15 12.12
C ALA A 563 10.73 9.68 11.26
N GLY A 564 10.93 10.29 10.09
CA GLY A 564 11.83 9.76 9.07
C GLY A 564 11.08 9.73 7.74
N ASP A 565 11.79 9.53 6.63
CA ASP A 565 11.09 9.24 5.36
C ASP A 565 10.84 7.72 5.31
N ASP A 566 9.65 7.29 5.73
CA ASP A 566 9.30 5.89 5.97
C ASP A 566 8.67 5.22 4.75
N THR A 567 8.81 3.90 4.65
CA THR A 567 8.10 3.06 3.67
C THR A 567 7.34 1.97 4.41
N ILE A 568 6.01 2.02 4.35
CA ILE A 568 5.11 1.15 5.10
C ILE A 568 4.20 0.40 4.14
N ALA A 569 4.16 -0.94 4.26
CA ALA A 569 3.30 -1.79 3.45
C ALA A 569 2.43 -2.71 4.33
N GLY A 570 1.12 -2.73 4.12
CA GLY A 570 0.14 -3.55 4.85
C GLY A 570 0.02 -4.99 4.33
N GLU A 571 0.09 -5.16 3.00
CA GLU A 571 -0.11 -6.42 2.25
C GLU A 571 -1.58 -6.82 2.06
N ILE A 572 -2.09 -7.83 2.75
CA ILE A 572 -3.51 -8.22 2.68
C ILE A 572 -4.10 -7.99 4.06
N GLY A 573 -5.27 -7.38 4.14
CA GLY A 573 -5.86 -7.06 5.43
C GLY A 573 -6.65 -5.76 5.34
N ASN A 574 -7.39 -5.44 6.39
CA ASN A 574 -7.89 -4.09 6.56
C ASN A 574 -6.93 -3.37 7.51
N ASP A 575 -5.97 -2.68 6.93
CA ASP A 575 -4.80 -2.16 7.61
C ASP A 575 -4.98 -0.70 8.01
N THR A 576 -4.20 -0.25 8.99
CA THR A 576 -4.12 1.14 9.42
C THR A 576 -2.66 1.55 9.44
N LEU A 577 -2.26 2.37 8.47
CA LEU A 577 -0.90 2.83 8.25
C LEU A 577 -0.82 4.32 8.59
N ASN A 578 0.18 4.69 9.39
CA ASN A 578 0.50 6.07 9.72
C ASN A 578 1.97 6.35 9.38
N GLY A 579 2.25 7.26 8.45
CA GLY A 579 3.61 7.66 8.08
C GLY A 579 4.27 8.41 9.23
N GLY A 580 3.63 9.48 9.68
CA GLY A 580 4.08 10.26 10.84
C GLY A 580 4.69 11.57 10.40
N ALA A 581 6.01 11.75 10.54
CA ALA A 581 6.68 12.97 10.13
C ALA A 581 7.81 12.67 9.15
N GLY A 582 7.68 13.08 7.89
CA GLY A 582 8.57 12.56 6.85
C GLY A 582 8.16 12.97 5.45
N ASN A 583 8.70 12.28 4.45
CA ASN A 583 8.04 12.14 3.16
C ASN A 583 7.84 10.64 2.96
N ASP A 584 6.68 10.17 3.35
CA ASP A 584 6.43 8.75 3.59
C ASP A 584 5.81 8.08 2.36
N ILE A 585 6.01 6.77 2.23
CA ILE A 585 5.37 5.94 1.22
C ILE A 585 4.54 4.88 1.94
N LEU A 586 3.23 4.95 1.81
CA LEU A 586 2.29 4.01 2.40
C LEU A 586 1.61 3.19 1.29
N ASP A 587 1.59 1.87 1.44
CA ASP A 587 0.94 0.92 0.54
C ASP A 587 0.05 -0.02 1.36
N GLY A 588 -1.28 0.17 1.31
CA GLY A 588 -2.25 -0.65 2.05
C GLY A 588 -2.25 -2.09 1.52
N GLY A 589 -2.46 -2.23 0.22
CA GLY A 589 -2.40 -3.49 -0.50
C GLY A 589 -3.79 -3.99 -0.89
N ALA A 590 -4.33 -5.00 -0.21
CA ALA A 590 -5.66 -5.52 -0.50
C ALA A 590 -6.51 -5.65 0.76
N GLY A 591 -7.66 -5.00 0.75
CA GLY A 591 -8.63 -4.89 1.82
C GLY A 591 -9.01 -3.43 2.00
N ASN A 592 -9.77 -3.11 3.05
CA ASN A 592 -10.24 -1.75 3.27
C ASN A 592 -9.31 -1.05 4.26
N ASP A 593 -8.41 -0.24 3.74
CA ASP A 593 -7.27 0.30 4.46
C ASP A 593 -7.48 1.76 4.88
N ILE A 594 -6.78 2.15 5.94
CA ILE A 594 -6.71 3.53 6.42
C ILE A 594 -5.26 3.99 6.34
N LEU A 595 -4.99 4.98 5.49
CA LEU A 595 -3.66 5.54 5.28
C LEU A 595 -3.64 7.00 5.75
N ASP A 596 -2.75 7.31 6.68
CA ASP A 596 -2.49 8.66 7.17
C ASP A 596 -1.02 9.01 6.91
N GLY A 597 -0.75 9.90 5.94
CA GLY A 597 0.62 10.33 5.65
C GLY A 597 1.27 11.05 6.84
N GLY A 598 0.47 11.73 7.65
CA GLY A 598 0.99 12.64 8.66
C GLY A 598 1.55 13.92 8.03
N THR A 599 2.58 14.49 8.63
CA THR A 599 3.19 15.73 8.12
C THR A 599 4.26 15.41 7.09
N GLY A 600 4.15 15.94 5.88
CA GLY A 600 5.12 15.57 4.87
C GLY A 600 4.77 15.98 3.45
N ASN A 601 5.45 15.35 2.50
CA ASN A 601 4.91 15.20 1.15
C ASN A 601 4.84 13.69 0.89
N ASP A 602 3.67 13.12 1.16
CA ASP A 602 3.54 11.67 1.29
C ASP A 602 2.93 11.04 0.03
N VAL A 603 3.21 9.76 -0.18
CA VAL A 603 2.64 8.96 -1.26
C VAL A 603 1.84 7.82 -0.65
N MET A 604 0.54 7.79 -0.89
CA MET A 604 -0.36 6.77 -0.37
C MET A 604 -1.00 5.99 -1.52
N ARG A 605 -1.00 4.66 -1.39
CA ARG A 605 -1.66 3.70 -2.29
C ARG A 605 -2.51 2.77 -1.44
N GLY A 606 -3.82 2.74 -1.57
CA GLY A 606 -4.64 1.78 -0.80
C GLY A 606 -4.70 0.43 -1.50
N GLY A 607 -4.83 0.42 -2.82
CA GLY A 607 -4.87 -0.83 -3.58
C GLY A 607 -6.30 -1.38 -3.69
N ASN A 608 -6.52 -2.68 -3.55
CA ASN A 608 -7.87 -3.23 -3.78
C ASN A 608 -8.74 -3.17 -2.52
N GLY A 609 -9.75 -2.33 -2.49
CA GLY A 609 -10.77 -2.29 -1.45
C GLY A 609 -11.40 -0.92 -1.36
N ASP A 610 -12.22 -0.67 -0.34
CA ASP A 610 -12.76 0.67 -0.10
C ASP A 610 -11.85 1.36 0.93
N ASP A 611 -10.95 2.24 0.47
CA ASP A 611 -9.85 2.78 1.26
C ASP A 611 -10.11 4.22 1.73
N ILE A 612 -9.44 4.61 2.82
CA ILE A 612 -9.52 5.96 3.41
C ILE A 612 -8.14 6.58 3.50
N TYR A 613 -7.95 7.73 2.86
CA TYR A 613 -6.72 8.51 2.88
C TYR A 613 -6.88 9.77 3.72
N PHE A 614 -5.92 10.08 4.58
CA PHE A 614 -5.81 11.37 5.25
C PHE A 614 -4.68 12.18 4.60
N VAL A 615 -5.05 13.36 4.09
CA VAL A 615 -4.15 14.28 3.39
C VAL A 615 -4.07 15.59 4.18
N ASP A 616 -2.86 16.03 4.52
CA ASP A 616 -2.64 17.27 5.28
C ASP A 616 -1.92 18.36 4.46
N SER A 617 -1.29 17.96 3.35
CA SER A 617 -0.46 18.81 2.52
C SER A 617 -0.94 18.79 1.07
N ASN A 618 -0.83 19.93 0.39
CA ASN A 618 -1.14 20.01 -1.05
C ASN A 618 -0.16 19.20 -1.94
N SER A 619 0.95 18.73 -1.35
CA SER A 619 1.95 17.94 -2.06
C SER A 619 1.74 16.43 -1.90
N ASP A 620 0.82 16.00 -1.05
CA ASP A 620 0.55 14.57 -0.87
C ASP A 620 -0.08 14.00 -2.14
N VAL A 621 0.28 12.76 -2.43
CA VAL A 621 -0.16 12.04 -3.63
C VAL A 621 -0.92 10.80 -3.20
N VAL A 622 -2.18 10.71 -3.62
CA VAL A 622 -2.97 9.47 -3.56
C VAL A 622 -2.95 8.83 -4.94
N ASP A 623 -2.42 7.61 -5.03
CA ASP A 623 -2.17 6.89 -6.28
C ASP A 623 -2.96 5.58 -6.36
N GLU A 624 -4.16 5.67 -6.96
CA GLU A 624 -5.07 4.55 -7.20
C GLU A 624 -4.95 4.00 -8.64
N THR A 625 -3.72 3.89 -9.14
CA THR A 625 -3.49 3.34 -10.48
C THR A 625 -3.58 1.81 -10.52
N GLY A 626 -4.77 1.30 -10.84
CA GLY A 626 -5.00 -0.12 -11.11
C GLY A 626 -5.68 -0.90 -9.98
N SER A 627 -6.19 -0.19 -8.98
CA SER A 627 -7.03 -0.64 -7.88
C SER A 627 -8.52 -0.75 -8.26
N SER A 628 -9.31 -1.35 -7.37
CA SER A 628 -10.77 -1.40 -7.45
C SER A 628 -11.36 -1.14 -6.08
N GLY A 629 -12.35 -0.26 -6.00
CA GLY A 629 -12.84 0.24 -4.72
C GLY A 629 -13.87 1.33 -4.89
N ILE A 630 -14.45 1.77 -3.77
CA ILE A 630 -15.01 3.11 -3.62
C ILE A 630 -14.19 3.84 -2.57
N ASP A 631 -13.34 4.76 -3.02
CA ASP A 631 -12.27 5.31 -2.19
C ASP A 631 -12.63 6.70 -1.64
N LEU A 632 -12.11 7.02 -0.45
CA LEU A 632 -12.39 8.27 0.25
C LEU A 632 -11.10 9.01 0.65
N VAL A 633 -10.93 10.23 0.14
CA VAL A 633 -9.92 11.16 0.64
C VAL A 633 -10.54 12.10 1.66
N LYS A 634 -9.92 12.19 2.84
CA LYS A 634 -10.20 13.21 3.86
C LYS A 634 -9.06 14.22 3.89
N SER A 635 -9.31 15.41 3.33
CA SER A 635 -8.27 16.41 3.15
C SER A 635 -8.42 17.58 4.09
N SER A 636 -7.36 17.88 4.85
CA SER A 636 -7.18 19.14 5.58
C SER A 636 -6.31 20.15 4.83
N ALA A 637 -5.79 19.75 3.67
CA ALA A 637 -5.01 20.59 2.77
C ALA A 637 -5.88 21.75 2.24
N ASN A 638 -5.29 22.93 2.02
CA ASN A 638 -6.05 24.12 1.64
C ASN A 638 -6.80 23.95 0.31
N SER A 639 -6.24 23.16 -0.62
CA SER A 639 -6.87 22.80 -1.89
C SER A 639 -6.38 21.42 -2.33
N PHE A 640 -7.30 20.51 -2.63
CA PHE A 640 -6.99 19.15 -3.07
C PHE A 640 -7.77 18.77 -4.33
N THR A 641 -7.11 18.04 -5.23
CA THR A 641 -7.70 17.51 -6.47
C THR A 641 -7.61 16.00 -6.45
N LEU A 642 -8.74 15.32 -6.63
CA LEU A 642 -8.80 13.86 -6.70
C LEU A 642 -7.96 13.35 -7.88
N GLY A 643 -7.11 12.36 -7.60
CA GLY A 643 -6.47 11.55 -8.63
C GLY A 643 -7.49 10.74 -9.44
N ALA A 644 -7.07 10.13 -10.55
CA ALA A 644 -7.95 9.25 -11.31
C ALA A 644 -8.39 8.04 -10.47
N ASN A 645 -9.61 7.54 -10.70
CA ASN A 645 -10.23 6.39 -10.01
C ASN A 645 -10.57 6.60 -8.52
N ILE A 646 -10.54 7.84 -8.01
CA ILE A 646 -10.99 8.13 -6.65
C ILE A 646 -12.38 8.75 -6.72
N GLU A 647 -13.35 8.20 -5.99
CA GLU A 647 -14.75 8.63 -6.04
C GLU A 647 -15.06 9.73 -5.03
N ASN A 648 -14.59 9.64 -3.78
CA ASN A 648 -15.09 10.50 -2.71
C ASN A 648 -14.02 11.43 -2.12
N LEU A 649 -14.40 12.66 -1.84
CA LEU A 649 -13.60 13.66 -1.15
C LEU A 649 -14.42 14.30 -0.02
N THR A 650 -13.85 14.34 1.18
CA THR A 650 -14.39 15.13 2.29
C THR A 650 -13.34 16.15 2.73
N LEU A 651 -13.70 17.43 2.73
CA LEU A 651 -12.88 18.49 3.32
C LEU A 651 -13.03 18.49 4.84
N ILE A 652 -11.92 18.57 5.56
CA ILE A 652 -11.88 18.63 7.02
C ILE A 652 -11.00 19.81 7.49
N GLY A 653 -11.16 20.23 8.74
CA GLY A 653 -10.34 21.30 9.30
C GLY A 653 -10.61 22.66 8.63
N GLN A 654 -9.56 23.29 8.06
CA GLN A 654 -9.61 24.61 7.41
C GLN A 654 -9.46 24.53 5.88
N ALA A 655 -9.64 23.35 5.29
CA ALA A 655 -9.59 23.19 3.84
C ALA A 655 -10.70 24.03 3.17
N ILE A 656 -10.42 24.67 2.03
CA ILE A 656 -11.38 25.57 1.36
C ILE A 656 -11.66 25.18 -0.09
N SER A 657 -11.00 24.16 -0.63
CA SER A 657 -11.18 23.79 -2.03
C SER A 657 -11.04 22.29 -2.26
N GLY A 658 -12.06 21.70 -2.89
CA GLY A 658 -12.10 20.30 -3.28
C GLY A 658 -12.45 20.17 -4.77
N ILE A 659 -11.62 19.47 -5.52
CA ILE A 659 -11.79 19.28 -6.96
C ILE A 659 -11.84 17.79 -7.25
N GLY A 660 -12.85 17.36 -7.99
CA GLY A 660 -13.07 16.01 -8.47
C GLY A 660 -12.17 15.64 -9.64
N ASN A 661 -12.61 14.65 -10.42
CA ASN A 661 -11.93 14.11 -11.59
C ASN A 661 -12.96 13.86 -12.71
N SER A 662 -12.74 12.87 -13.59
CA SER A 662 -13.65 12.62 -14.73
C SER A 662 -14.65 11.47 -14.51
N ILE A 663 -14.79 10.98 -13.27
CA ILE A 663 -15.77 9.97 -12.88
C ILE A 663 -16.77 10.59 -11.90
N ALA A 664 -17.90 9.92 -11.67
CA ALA A 664 -18.89 10.36 -10.69
C ALA A 664 -18.26 10.47 -9.29
N ASN A 665 -18.17 11.69 -8.77
CA ASN A 665 -17.57 12.00 -7.49
C ASN A 665 -18.61 12.38 -6.43
N LEU A 666 -18.34 12.04 -5.17
CA LEU A 666 -19.04 12.60 -4.01
C LEU A 666 -18.08 13.53 -3.27
N ILE A 667 -18.35 14.83 -3.33
CA ILE A 667 -17.53 15.86 -2.69
C ILE A 667 -18.33 16.52 -1.56
N GLU A 668 -17.82 16.42 -0.33
CA GLU A 668 -18.40 17.01 0.87
C GLU A 668 -17.48 18.11 1.43
N GLY A 669 -18.00 19.33 1.51
CA GLY A 669 -17.37 20.49 2.12
C GLY A 669 -17.37 20.44 3.65
N ASN A 670 -16.82 21.47 4.27
CA ASN A 670 -16.79 21.67 5.72
C ASN A 670 -17.61 22.91 6.12
N SER A 671 -17.23 23.61 7.20
CA SER A 671 -17.95 24.81 7.67
C SER A 671 -17.32 26.13 7.22
N GLU A 672 -16.31 26.08 6.36
CA GLU A 672 -15.67 27.24 5.74
C GLU A 672 -16.30 27.52 4.37
N ASN A 673 -16.08 28.71 3.83
CA ASN A 673 -16.48 29.03 2.45
C ASN A 673 -15.67 28.18 1.46
N ASN A 674 -16.31 27.18 0.87
CA ASN A 674 -15.69 26.15 0.04
C ASN A 674 -15.86 26.42 -1.45
N PHE A 675 -14.83 26.09 -2.22
CA PHE A 675 -14.88 25.95 -3.67
C PHE A 675 -14.87 24.46 -4.03
N LEU A 676 -16.00 23.92 -4.47
CA LEU A 676 -16.16 22.51 -4.85
C LEU A 676 -16.37 22.41 -6.36
N SER A 677 -15.62 21.55 -7.05
CA SER A 677 -15.79 21.33 -8.49
C SER A 677 -15.78 19.85 -8.82
N GLY A 678 -16.80 19.33 -9.52
CA GLY A 678 -16.90 17.93 -9.93
C GLY A 678 -16.02 17.61 -11.15
N LEU A 679 -15.94 18.55 -12.10
CA LEU A 679 -15.30 18.47 -13.41
C LEU A 679 -16.07 17.63 -14.42
N GLY A 680 -16.15 16.32 -14.28
CA GLY A 680 -17.00 15.53 -15.17
C GLY A 680 -17.33 14.16 -14.61
N GLY A 681 -18.47 13.61 -14.98
CA GLY A 681 -19.11 12.54 -14.21
C GLY A 681 -20.48 13.01 -13.76
N ASN A 682 -21.24 12.14 -13.11
CA ASN A 682 -22.49 12.55 -12.47
C ASN A 682 -22.19 12.75 -10.99
N ASP A 683 -21.82 13.97 -10.63
CA ASP A 683 -21.19 14.32 -9.37
C ASP A 683 -22.23 14.73 -8.33
N GLN A 684 -21.92 14.51 -7.06
CA GLN A 684 -22.69 15.00 -5.92
C GLN A 684 -21.82 15.91 -5.06
N LEU A 685 -22.14 17.20 -5.03
CA LEU A 685 -21.38 18.23 -4.31
C LEU A 685 -22.25 18.76 -3.15
N ASN A 686 -21.72 18.75 -1.93
CA ASN A 686 -22.40 19.30 -0.75
C ASN A 686 -21.50 20.37 -0.09
N GLY A 687 -21.90 21.65 -0.08
CA GLY A 687 -21.16 22.76 0.52
C GLY A 687 -21.19 22.76 2.05
N ASN A 688 -22.34 22.38 2.63
CA ASN A 688 -22.65 22.37 4.06
C ASN A 688 -22.96 23.74 4.64
N THR A 689 -22.01 24.45 5.24
CA THR A 689 -22.27 25.79 5.81
C THR A 689 -21.13 26.71 5.42
N GLY A 690 -21.43 27.96 5.05
CA GLY A 690 -20.44 28.86 4.49
C GLY A 690 -21.00 29.49 3.23
N ASP A 691 -20.40 30.57 2.71
CA ASP A 691 -20.78 31.04 1.37
C ASP A 691 -19.96 30.24 0.35
N ASP A 692 -20.56 29.19 -0.21
CA ASP A 692 -19.88 28.17 -1.02
C ASP A 692 -20.04 28.39 -2.53
N GLU A 693 -19.06 27.96 -3.31
CA GLU A 693 -19.12 27.94 -4.78
C GLU A 693 -18.99 26.49 -5.26
N LEU A 694 -20.06 25.95 -5.82
CA LEU A 694 -20.18 24.60 -6.34
C LEU A 694 -20.27 24.63 -7.88
N ASP A 695 -19.43 23.85 -8.56
CA ASP A 695 -19.39 23.73 -10.01
C ASP A 695 -19.43 22.25 -10.41
N GLY A 696 -20.58 21.75 -10.87
CA GLY A 696 -20.79 20.35 -11.23
C GLY A 696 -19.84 19.93 -12.35
N GLY A 697 -19.96 20.56 -13.51
CA GLY A 697 -19.08 20.33 -14.66
C GLY A 697 -19.81 19.58 -15.76
N ASP A 698 -19.21 18.52 -16.31
CA ASP A 698 -19.82 17.71 -17.37
C ASP A 698 -20.59 16.50 -16.79
N GLY A 699 -21.91 16.48 -16.82
CA GLY A 699 -22.74 15.30 -16.48
C GLY A 699 -24.03 15.69 -15.77
N ASP A 700 -24.81 14.70 -15.31
CA ASP A 700 -26.05 15.00 -14.58
C ASP A 700 -25.74 15.11 -13.07
N ASP A 701 -25.51 16.32 -12.58
CA ASP A 701 -24.94 16.58 -11.26
C ASP A 701 -26.01 16.91 -10.19
N ILE A 702 -25.66 16.68 -8.92
CA ILE A 702 -26.47 17.03 -7.74
C ILE A 702 -25.66 17.98 -6.86
N LEU A 703 -26.02 19.26 -6.85
CA LEU A 703 -25.38 20.29 -6.05
C LEU A 703 -26.27 20.69 -4.88
N ASN A 704 -25.71 20.76 -3.68
CA ASN A 704 -26.38 21.19 -2.47
C ASN A 704 -25.49 22.21 -1.73
N GLY A 705 -25.86 23.50 -1.75
CA GLY A 705 -25.13 24.58 -1.09
C GLY A 705 -25.12 24.41 0.42
N GLY A 706 -26.30 24.45 1.03
CA GLY A 706 -26.52 24.28 2.47
C GLY A 706 -26.93 25.58 3.14
N ASP A 707 -26.24 26.00 4.20
CA ASP A 707 -26.48 27.30 4.84
C ASP A 707 -25.41 28.31 4.37
N GLY A 708 -25.78 29.35 3.64
CA GLY A 708 -24.82 30.20 2.93
C GLY A 708 -25.47 31.13 1.93
N ASN A 709 -24.72 32.10 1.39
CA ASN A 709 -25.09 32.68 0.09
C ASN A 709 -24.26 31.97 -0.98
N ASP A 710 -24.81 30.89 -1.52
CA ASP A 710 -24.07 29.94 -2.31
C ASP A 710 -24.18 30.23 -3.81
N VAL A 711 -23.16 29.84 -4.56
CA VAL A 711 -23.13 29.91 -6.02
C VAL A 711 -23.08 28.49 -6.57
N LEU A 712 -24.17 28.03 -7.17
CA LEU A 712 -24.31 26.69 -7.74
C LEU A 712 -24.29 26.80 -9.27
N LYS A 713 -23.35 26.11 -9.91
CA LYS A 713 -23.24 26.01 -11.37
C LYS A 713 -23.43 24.55 -11.76
N GLY A 714 -24.53 24.23 -12.42
CA GLY A 714 -24.78 22.86 -12.89
C GLY A 714 -23.66 22.40 -13.83
N GLY A 715 -23.42 23.17 -14.89
CA GLY A 715 -22.38 22.86 -15.85
C GLY A 715 -23.01 22.50 -17.17
N THR A 716 -22.76 21.30 -17.71
CA THR A 716 -23.51 20.74 -18.85
C THR A 716 -24.15 19.43 -18.42
N GLY A 717 -25.42 19.23 -18.72
CA GLY A 717 -26.14 18.01 -18.35
C GLY A 717 -27.54 18.35 -17.86
N ASP A 718 -28.24 17.40 -17.27
CA ASP A 718 -29.53 17.65 -16.62
C ASP A 718 -29.31 17.73 -15.08
N ASP A 719 -29.01 18.91 -14.56
CA ASP A 719 -28.52 19.08 -13.17
C ASP A 719 -29.63 19.31 -12.14
N VAL A 720 -29.36 18.97 -10.88
CA VAL A 720 -30.23 19.26 -9.73
C VAL A 720 -29.48 20.12 -8.72
N MET A 721 -29.94 21.35 -8.52
CA MET A 721 -29.31 22.31 -7.61
C MET A 721 -30.25 22.67 -6.46
N THR A 722 -29.74 22.64 -5.23
CA THR A 722 -30.44 23.02 -4.00
C THR A 722 -29.57 23.99 -3.22
N GLY A 723 -30.00 25.23 -3.05
CA GLY A 723 -29.24 26.32 -2.42
C GLY A 723 -29.28 26.18 -0.90
N GLY A 724 -30.48 26.23 -0.32
CA GLY A 724 -30.65 26.06 1.12
C GLY A 724 -30.89 27.41 1.80
N LEU A 725 -30.33 27.67 2.99
CA LEU A 725 -30.58 28.94 3.72
C LEU A 725 -29.61 30.04 3.29
N GLY A 726 -30.13 31.15 2.78
CA GLY A 726 -29.40 32.38 2.44
C GLY A 726 -29.79 32.82 1.04
N ASN A 727 -29.07 33.78 0.44
CA ASN A 727 -29.43 34.26 -0.91
C ASN A 727 -28.54 33.57 -1.94
N ASP A 728 -29.11 32.59 -2.63
CA ASP A 728 -28.34 31.70 -3.50
C ASP A 728 -28.41 32.11 -4.96
N THR A 729 -27.38 31.76 -5.71
CA THR A 729 -27.26 32.03 -7.15
C THR A 729 -27.05 30.75 -7.93
N TYR A 730 -27.95 30.48 -8.87
CA TYR A 730 -27.96 29.28 -9.71
C TYR A 730 -27.60 29.62 -11.15
N TYR A 731 -26.64 28.91 -11.73
CA TYR A 731 -26.35 28.97 -13.16
C TYR A 731 -26.95 27.77 -13.87
N VAL A 732 -27.87 28.05 -14.78
CA VAL A 732 -28.62 27.07 -15.56
C VAL A 732 -28.27 27.23 -17.03
N ASP A 733 -27.86 26.17 -17.70
CA ASP A 733 -27.51 26.19 -19.12
C ASP A 733 -28.47 25.36 -19.99
N THR A 734 -29.15 24.38 -19.40
CA THR A 734 -30.18 23.59 -20.07
C THR A 734 -31.59 23.90 -19.56
N VAL A 735 -32.60 23.43 -20.28
CA VAL A 735 -34.01 23.57 -19.86
C VAL A 735 -34.44 22.47 -18.88
N ASN A 736 -33.58 21.47 -18.68
CA ASN A 736 -33.87 20.31 -17.83
C ASN A 736 -33.27 20.47 -16.43
N ASP A 737 -32.36 21.43 -16.23
CA ASP A 737 -31.83 21.75 -14.91
C ASP A 737 -32.96 22.08 -13.94
N VAL A 738 -32.88 21.52 -12.74
CA VAL A 738 -33.87 21.64 -11.68
C VAL A 738 -33.28 22.43 -10.53
N VAL A 739 -33.84 23.62 -10.30
CA VAL A 739 -33.58 24.41 -9.09
C VAL A 739 -34.64 24.08 -8.04
N ASN A 740 -34.20 23.58 -6.89
CA ASN A 740 -35.04 23.21 -5.77
C ASN A 740 -34.84 24.19 -4.61
N GLU A 741 -35.84 25.04 -4.38
CA GLU A 741 -35.85 25.94 -3.23
C GLU A 741 -36.99 25.66 -2.26
N GLY A 742 -36.72 25.91 -0.97
CA GLY A 742 -37.72 25.80 0.08
C GLY A 742 -38.27 27.17 0.51
N SER A 743 -39.38 27.13 1.24
CA SER A 743 -40.07 28.36 1.63
C SER A 743 -39.30 29.17 2.68
N ASN A 744 -39.12 30.49 2.44
CA ASN A 744 -38.46 31.45 3.34
C ASN A 744 -36.97 31.18 3.60
N GLN A 745 -36.24 30.70 2.59
CA GLN A 745 -34.81 30.44 2.74
C GLN A 745 -33.91 31.56 2.21
N GLY A 746 -34.39 32.39 1.29
CA GLY A 746 -33.56 33.38 0.63
C GLY A 746 -34.31 34.42 -0.16
N VAL A 747 -33.55 35.26 -0.86
CA VAL A 747 -33.95 35.91 -2.10
C VAL A 747 -33.01 35.39 -3.18
N ASP A 748 -33.51 34.46 -3.98
CA ASP A 748 -32.66 33.58 -4.76
C ASP A 748 -32.69 33.96 -6.24
N THR A 749 -31.58 33.73 -6.93
CA THR A 749 -31.36 34.22 -8.30
C THR A 749 -30.98 33.09 -9.24
N VAL A 750 -31.73 32.92 -10.32
CA VAL A 750 -31.31 32.07 -11.44
C VAL A 750 -30.71 32.93 -12.54
N ILE A 751 -29.50 32.58 -12.97
CA ILE A 751 -28.85 33.10 -14.17
C ILE A 751 -28.95 32.00 -15.23
N SER A 752 -29.82 32.18 -16.20
CA SER A 752 -30.08 31.18 -17.23
C SER A 752 -29.47 31.57 -18.57
N SER A 753 -28.76 30.63 -19.20
CA SER A 753 -28.37 30.70 -20.62
C SER A 753 -29.21 29.78 -21.51
N ALA A 754 -30.12 28.99 -20.91
CA ALA A 754 -31.05 28.13 -21.60
C ALA A 754 -31.99 28.95 -22.51
N VAL A 755 -32.37 28.40 -23.66
CA VAL A 755 -33.20 29.11 -24.65
C VAL A 755 -34.52 29.63 -24.04
N SER A 756 -35.10 28.89 -23.11
CA SER A 756 -36.31 29.24 -22.38
C SER A 756 -36.21 28.69 -20.96
N TYR A 757 -36.48 29.51 -19.94
CA TYR A 757 -36.49 29.07 -18.55
C TYR A 757 -37.70 29.60 -17.77
N THR A 758 -38.23 28.77 -16.89
CA THR A 758 -39.35 29.10 -15.99
C THR A 758 -38.88 28.92 -14.56
N LEU A 759 -39.03 29.95 -13.72
CA LEU A 759 -38.63 29.88 -12.31
C LEU A 759 -39.40 28.76 -11.59
N GLY A 760 -38.67 27.93 -10.85
CA GLY A 760 -39.24 26.98 -9.90
C GLY A 760 -39.94 27.70 -8.74
N GLN A 761 -40.65 26.97 -7.89
CA GLN A 761 -41.27 27.57 -6.69
C GLN A 761 -40.19 28.15 -5.77
N HIS A 762 -40.52 29.22 -5.04
CA HIS A 762 -39.66 29.86 -4.03
C HIS A 762 -38.42 30.61 -4.55
N VAL A 763 -38.30 30.83 -5.87
CA VAL A 763 -37.21 31.63 -6.45
C VAL A 763 -37.74 32.99 -6.91
N GLU A 764 -37.04 34.08 -6.61
CA GLU A 764 -37.51 35.44 -6.88
C GLU A 764 -36.91 36.04 -8.16
N ASN A 765 -35.64 35.83 -8.46
CA ASN A 765 -34.96 36.56 -9.54
C ASN A 765 -34.57 35.65 -10.71
N LEU A 766 -34.76 36.12 -11.94
CA LEU A 766 -34.30 35.49 -13.17
C LEU A 766 -33.48 36.48 -13.99
N THR A 767 -32.28 36.11 -14.40
CA THR A 767 -31.46 36.85 -15.36
C THR A 767 -31.16 35.98 -16.57
N LEU A 768 -31.52 36.42 -17.76
CA LEU A 768 -31.21 35.76 -19.01
C LEU A 768 -29.84 36.18 -19.52
N THR A 769 -29.09 35.25 -20.10
CA THR A 769 -27.76 35.50 -20.66
C THR A 769 -27.58 34.79 -22.01
N LEU A 770 -26.51 35.13 -22.72
CA LEU A 770 -26.08 34.45 -23.95
C LEU A 770 -27.17 34.35 -25.05
N LEU A 771 -27.72 33.15 -25.24
CA LEU A 771 -28.68 32.80 -26.29
C LEU A 771 -30.11 32.62 -25.76
N ALA A 772 -30.34 32.85 -24.46
CA ALA A 772 -31.66 32.77 -23.85
C ALA A 772 -32.61 33.77 -24.51
N LEU A 773 -33.85 33.34 -24.77
CA LEU A 773 -34.87 34.14 -25.46
C LEU A 773 -36.16 34.29 -24.65
N ARG A 774 -36.41 33.45 -23.64
CA ARG A 774 -37.68 33.48 -22.89
C ARG A 774 -37.44 33.27 -21.41
N GLY A 775 -38.00 34.15 -20.58
CA GLY A 775 -37.99 34.05 -19.14
C GLY A 775 -39.41 34.13 -18.59
N THR A 776 -39.80 33.16 -17.78
CA THR A 776 -41.11 33.13 -17.12
C THR A 776 -40.91 33.04 -15.61
N GLY A 777 -41.55 33.92 -14.85
CA GLY A 777 -41.57 33.87 -13.39
C GLY A 777 -42.50 32.79 -12.84
N ASN A 778 -42.73 32.84 -11.54
CA ASN A 778 -43.59 31.93 -10.79
C ASN A 778 -44.72 32.73 -10.11
N SER A 779 -45.32 32.18 -9.05
CA SER A 779 -46.40 32.88 -8.32
C SER A 779 -45.90 33.80 -7.20
N LEU A 780 -44.64 34.20 -7.22
CA LEU A 780 -44.04 35.17 -6.30
C LEU A 780 -43.80 36.48 -7.04
N LYS A 781 -43.44 37.52 -6.28
CA LYS A 781 -42.93 38.74 -6.87
C LYS A 781 -41.56 38.49 -7.49
N ASN A 782 -41.48 38.50 -8.82
CA ASN A 782 -40.29 38.22 -9.58
C ASN A 782 -39.59 39.47 -10.12
N LEU A 783 -38.25 39.40 -10.20
CA LEU A 783 -37.43 40.32 -10.98
C LEU A 783 -36.84 39.54 -12.17
N ILE A 784 -37.24 39.90 -13.39
CA ILE A 784 -36.78 39.25 -14.62
C ILE A 784 -35.96 40.26 -15.43
N ILE A 785 -34.70 39.92 -15.69
CA ILE A 785 -33.77 40.73 -16.47
C ILE A 785 -33.39 39.94 -17.74
N GLY A 786 -33.66 40.52 -18.90
CA GLY A 786 -33.30 40.01 -20.21
C GLY A 786 -31.85 40.26 -20.59
N ASN A 787 -31.50 39.91 -21.82
CA ASN A 787 -30.19 40.08 -22.44
C ASN A 787 -30.29 40.98 -23.69
N SER A 788 -29.24 41.05 -24.50
CA SER A 788 -29.22 41.89 -25.71
C SER A 788 -29.99 41.32 -26.91
N ARG A 789 -30.75 40.23 -26.73
CA ARG A 789 -31.59 39.61 -27.76
C ARG A 789 -33.04 40.01 -27.54
N ASP A 790 -33.83 39.89 -28.60
CA ASP A 790 -35.30 39.92 -28.54
C ASP A 790 -35.82 38.84 -27.58
N ASN A 791 -36.19 39.24 -26.36
CA ASN A 791 -36.63 38.41 -25.25
C ASN A 791 -38.14 38.44 -25.09
N ILE A 792 -38.71 37.32 -24.65
CA ILE A 792 -40.10 37.24 -24.20
C ILE A 792 -40.08 37.07 -22.68
N LEU A 793 -40.48 38.11 -21.95
CA LEU A 793 -40.49 38.16 -20.50
C LEU A 793 -41.92 38.08 -19.97
N ASP A 794 -42.16 37.15 -19.06
CA ASP A 794 -43.47 36.89 -18.46
C ASP A 794 -43.31 36.84 -16.94
N GLY A 795 -43.87 37.83 -16.24
CA GLY A 795 -43.70 38.02 -14.80
C GLY A 795 -44.20 36.83 -13.98
N GLY A 796 -45.26 36.16 -14.42
CA GLY A 796 -45.96 35.19 -13.60
C GLY A 796 -47.33 35.70 -13.22
N GLY A 797 -47.61 35.96 -11.95
CA GLY A 797 -48.94 36.44 -11.55
C GLY A 797 -49.00 37.45 -10.40
N GLU A 798 -47.90 37.71 -9.71
CA GLU A 798 -47.84 38.73 -8.66
C GLU A 798 -47.33 40.06 -9.26
N ALA A 799 -46.97 41.05 -8.45
CA ALA A 799 -46.51 42.34 -8.95
C ALA A 799 -45.01 42.31 -9.33
N ASP A 800 -44.73 42.04 -10.60
CA ASP A 800 -43.40 41.69 -11.10
C ASP A 800 -42.64 42.89 -11.71
N GLU A 801 -41.32 42.75 -11.83
CA GLU A 801 -40.47 43.74 -12.51
C GLU A 801 -39.71 43.07 -13.65
N MET A 802 -39.94 43.51 -14.89
CA MET A 802 -39.33 42.97 -16.10
C MET A 802 -38.49 44.05 -16.80
N ARG A 803 -37.28 43.67 -17.22
CA ARG A 803 -36.33 44.54 -17.95
C ARG A 803 -35.77 43.77 -19.15
N GLY A 804 -35.93 44.28 -20.36
CA GLY A 804 -35.67 43.56 -21.61
C GLY A 804 -34.21 43.63 -22.03
N GLY A 805 -33.66 44.84 -22.12
CA GLY A 805 -32.28 45.08 -22.56
C GLY A 805 -32.23 45.54 -24.01
N GLU A 806 -31.08 45.42 -24.69
CA GLU A 806 -30.89 46.05 -26.02
C GLU A 806 -31.80 45.52 -27.16
N GLY A 807 -32.51 44.40 -26.96
CA GLY A 807 -33.33 43.71 -27.97
C GLY A 807 -34.67 44.39 -28.23
N ASN A 808 -35.43 43.88 -29.21
CA ASN A 808 -36.85 44.23 -29.33
C ASN A 808 -37.67 43.21 -28.53
N ASP A 809 -38.07 43.60 -27.35
CA ASP A 809 -38.56 42.69 -26.32
C ASP A 809 -40.08 42.63 -26.30
N THR A 810 -40.61 41.50 -25.85
CA THR A 810 -42.04 41.28 -25.64
C THR A 810 -42.30 40.99 -24.17
N TYR A 811 -43.05 41.87 -23.53
CA TYR A 811 -43.47 41.76 -22.14
C TYR A 811 -44.89 41.23 -22.04
N ILE A 812 -45.10 40.22 -21.21
CA ILE A 812 -46.43 39.73 -20.85
C ILE A 812 -46.79 40.33 -19.49
N VAL A 813 -47.80 41.19 -19.48
CA VAL A 813 -48.27 41.89 -18.29
C VAL A 813 -49.65 41.38 -17.95
N ASP A 814 -49.81 40.71 -16.83
CA ASP A 814 -51.08 40.13 -16.39
C ASP A 814 -51.50 40.57 -14.97
N HIS A 815 -50.65 41.33 -14.28
CA HIS A 815 -50.97 42.00 -13.03
C HIS A 815 -50.85 43.53 -13.17
N ILE A 816 -51.78 44.27 -12.55
CA ILE A 816 -51.86 45.74 -12.71
C ILE A 816 -50.64 46.50 -12.14
N ASP A 817 -49.94 45.87 -11.19
CA ASP A 817 -48.75 46.42 -10.55
C ASP A 817 -47.44 45.94 -11.19
N ASP A 818 -47.51 45.22 -12.32
CA ASP A 818 -46.33 44.83 -13.10
C ASP A 818 -45.59 46.06 -13.62
N LYS A 819 -44.27 45.99 -13.58
CA LYS A 819 -43.38 47.06 -14.00
C LYS A 819 -42.49 46.59 -15.14
N VAL A 820 -42.70 47.21 -16.30
CA VAL A 820 -41.78 47.11 -17.43
C VAL A 820 -40.83 48.31 -17.39
N ILE A 821 -39.53 48.05 -17.46
CA ILE A 821 -38.48 49.07 -17.45
C ILE A 821 -37.57 48.88 -18.65
N GLU A 822 -37.55 49.91 -19.51
CA GLU A 822 -36.61 50.05 -20.63
C GLU A 822 -35.73 51.30 -20.45
N LEU A 823 -34.46 51.22 -20.84
CA LEU A 823 -33.57 52.39 -20.87
C LEU A 823 -33.50 53.01 -22.28
N PRO A 824 -33.10 54.29 -22.41
CA PRO A 824 -32.98 54.92 -23.72
C PRO A 824 -31.98 54.20 -24.64
N GLY A 825 -32.48 53.69 -25.77
CA GLY A 825 -31.68 53.00 -26.80
C GLY A 825 -31.59 51.48 -26.63
N GLU A 826 -32.34 50.93 -25.67
CA GLU A 826 -32.59 49.50 -25.51
C GLU A 826 -33.86 49.15 -26.31
N GLY A 827 -33.70 48.55 -27.50
CA GLY A 827 -34.84 48.32 -28.40
C GLY A 827 -35.30 49.54 -29.20
N ASN A 828 -36.11 49.28 -30.22
CA ASN A 828 -36.77 50.32 -31.02
C ASN A 828 -38.19 49.96 -31.44
N SER A 829 -38.74 48.87 -30.89
CA SER A 829 -40.04 48.29 -31.25
C SER A 829 -40.51 47.31 -30.18
N ASP A 830 -40.38 47.67 -28.91
CA ASP A 830 -40.74 46.85 -27.77
C ASP A 830 -42.26 46.74 -27.64
N LEU A 831 -42.73 45.54 -27.28
CA LEU A 831 -44.15 45.18 -27.27
C LEU A 831 -44.60 44.77 -25.87
N ILE A 832 -45.65 45.39 -25.37
CA ILE A 832 -46.39 44.92 -24.20
C ILE A 832 -47.65 44.18 -24.67
N ARG A 833 -47.75 42.91 -24.31
CA ARG A 833 -48.98 42.11 -24.40
C ARG A 833 -49.66 42.13 -23.04
N SER A 834 -50.74 42.89 -22.92
CA SER A 834 -51.39 43.11 -21.63
C SER A 834 -52.70 42.34 -21.49
N PHE A 835 -52.87 41.71 -20.33
CA PHE A 835 -54.11 41.08 -19.88
C PHE A 835 -54.86 41.95 -18.86
N VAL A 836 -54.40 43.18 -18.63
CA VAL A 836 -54.98 44.16 -17.70
C VAL A 836 -55.09 45.52 -18.37
N THR A 837 -55.84 46.45 -17.78
CA THR A 837 -55.75 47.86 -18.18
C THR A 837 -54.34 48.35 -17.89
N PHE A 838 -53.66 48.91 -18.91
CA PHE A 838 -52.24 49.21 -18.80
C PHE A 838 -51.82 50.49 -19.51
N LYS A 839 -50.85 51.18 -18.91
CA LYS A 839 -50.21 52.38 -19.47
C LYS A 839 -48.79 52.04 -19.91
N LEU A 840 -48.43 52.34 -21.15
CA LEU A 840 -47.08 52.16 -21.66
C LEU A 840 -46.07 52.92 -20.77
N PRO A 841 -45.01 52.24 -20.26
CA PRO A 841 -43.93 52.92 -19.58
C PRO A 841 -43.13 53.77 -20.59
N ALA A 842 -42.25 54.63 -20.11
CA ALA A 842 -41.35 55.37 -20.99
C ALA A 842 -40.46 54.40 -21.79
N GLN A 843 -40.17 54.74 -23.06
CA GLN A 843 -39.33 53.96 -24.00
C GLN A 843 -39.96 52.68 -24.56
N VAL A 844 -41.27 52.46 -24.39
CA VAL A 844 -41.99 51.37 -25.08
C VAL A 844 -43.05 51.98 -25.97
N GLU A 845 -43.08 51.57 -27.24
CA GLU A 845 -43.98 52.18 -28.23
C GLU A 845 -45.20 51.32 -28.56
N ARG A 846 -45.24 50.03 -28.21
CA ARG A 846 -46.29 49.14 -28.72
C ARG A 846 -47.06 48.44 -27.59
N LEU A 847 -48.38 48.58 -27.61
CA LEU A 847 -49.30 47.91 -26.68
C LEU A 847 -50.29 47.04 -27.46
N LEU A 848 -50.47 45.80 -27.03
CA LEU A 848 -51.50 44.89 -27.50
C LEU A 848 -52.34 44.44 -26.31
N LEU A 849 -53.62 44.77 -26.31
CA LEU A 849 -54.59 44.28 -25.33
C LEU A 849 -55.04 42.87 -25.75
N GLU A 850 -54.90 41.91 -24.85
CA GLU A 850 -55.16 40.51 -25.19
C GLU A 850 -56.66 40.17 -25.17
N GLU A 851 -57.10 39.42 -26.18
CA GLU A 851 -58.50 39.03 -26.39
C GLU A 851 -59.15 38.31 -25.20
N SER A 852 -58.34 37.56 -24.44
CA SER A 852 -58.84 36.80 -23.29
C SER A 852 -59.09 37.64 -22.03
N ALA A 853 -58.67 38.91 -22.00
CA ALA A 853 -58.76 39.77 -20.82
C ALA A 853 -60.13 40.42 -20.60
N GLY A 854 -61.01 40.39 -21.61
CA GLY A 854 -62.29 41.13 -21.58
C GLY A 854 -62.09 42.64 -21.81
N SER A 855 -63.00 43.47 -21.29
CA SER A 855 -62.92 44.93 -21.43
C SER A 855 -61.81 45.49 -20.53
N ILE A 856 -60.71 45.87 -21.15
CA ILE A 856 -59.52 46.52 -20.58
C ILE A 856 -59.17 47.73 -21.43
N ASP A 857 -58.38 48.66 -20.88
CA ASP A 857 -58.08 49.95 -21.50
C ASP A 857 -56.57 50.09 -21.74
N GLY A 858 -56.17 50.91 -22.71
CA GLY A 858 -54.79 51.13 -23.10
C GLY A 858 -54.43 52.61 -23.11
N GLU A 859 -53.33 52.97 -22.45
CA GLU A 859 -52.82 54.35 -22.47
C GLU A 859 -51.37 54.36 -22.97
N GLY A 860 -51.08 55.27 -23.89
CA GLY A 860 -49.77 55.54 -24.45
C GLY A 860 -48.86 56.35 -23.51
N ASN A 861 -47.76 56.81 -24.08
CA ASN A 861 -46.77 57.68 -23.48
C ASN A 861 -46.44 58.82 -24.46
N SER A 862 -45.33 59.54 -24.25
CA SER A 862 -44.98 60.69 -25.09
C SER A 862 -44.19 60.35 -26.36
N LEU A 863 -44.27 59.11 -26.86
CA LEU A 863 -43.60 58.61 -28.06
C LEU A 863 -44.65 58.28 -29.12
N ASP A 864 -44.24 58.11 -30.37
CA ASP A 864 -45.11 57.60 -31.44
C ASP A 864 -45.54 56.16 -31.10
N ASN A 865 -46.76 55.97 -30.60
CA ASN A 865 -47.26 54.71 -30.07
C ASN A 865 -48.09 53.93 -31.09
N ILE A 866 -48.08 52.61 -30.99
CA ILE A 866 -49.02 51.72 -31.69
C ILE A 866 -49.78 50.91 -30.66
N ILE A 867 -51.08 51.17 -30.51
CA ILE A 867 -51.95 50.53 -29.53
C ILE A 867 -53.03 49.73 -30.24
N TYR A 868 -53.06 48.43 -30.01
CA TYR A 868 -54.13 47.54 -30.44
C TYR A 868 -55.04 47.20 -29.26
N GLY A 869 -56.30 47.58 -29.38
CA GLY A 869 -57.40 47.11 -28.53
C GLY A 869 -57.70 45.63 -28.74
N ASN A 870 -58.78 45.16 -28.12
CA ASN A 870 -59.30 43.81 -28.28
C ASN A 870 -60.77 43.85 -28.72
N ASN A 871 -61.41 42.71 -28.93
CA ASN A 871 -62.81 42.69 -29.38
C ASN A 871 -63.85 43.04 -28.27
N SER A 872 -63.48 43.82 -27.26
CA SER A 872 -64.36 44.38 -26.23
C SER A 872 -64.27 45.90 -26.26
N ASN A 873 -65.28 46.58 -25.69
CA ASN A 873 -65.23 48.03 -25.54
C ASN A 873 -63.95 48.47 -24.78
N ASN A 874 -63.09 49.22 -25.45
CA ASN A 874 -61.82 49.75 -24.94
C ASN A 874 -61.85 51.28 -24.87
N ALA A 875 -61.22 51.84 -23.84
CA ALA A 875 -60.74 53.22 -23.87
C ALA A 875 -59.25 53.22 -24.24
N LEU A 876 -58.90 53.81 -25.38
CA LEU A 876 -57.55 53.92 -25.89
C LEU A 876 -57.12 55.40 -25.94
N SER A 877 -55.91 55.71 -25.47
CA SER A 877 -55.35 57.07 -25.52
C SER A 877 -53.88 57.05 -25.96
N GLY A 878 -53.49 57.89 -26.93
CA GLY A 878 -52.11 58.00 -27.44
C GLY A 878 -51.22 58.90 -26.58
N ASP A 879 -51.79 59.93 -25.95
CA ASP A 879 -51.10 60.98 -25.18
C ASP A 879 -50.34 61.97 -26.09
N ALA A 880 -49.05 61.75 -26.38
CA ALA A 880 -48.31 62.65 -27.26
C ALA A 880 -47.38 61.87 -28.17
N GLY A 881 -47.36 62.17 -29.45
CA GLY A 881 -46.70 61.33 -30.44
C GLY A 881 -47.50 61.36 -31.73
N ASN A 882 -46.98 60.77 -32.80
CA ASN A 882 -47.80 60.42 -33.95
C ASN A 882 -48.26 58.98 -33.73
N ASP A 883 -49.44 58.83 -33.14
CA ASP A 883 -49.91 57.58 -32.56
C ASP A 883 -50.83 56.82 -33.52
N GLU A 884 -50.81 55.50 -33.48
CA GLU A 884 -51.63 54.60 -34.29
C GLU A 884 -52.47 53.72 -33.36
N LEU A 885 -53.77 54.00 -33.23
CA LEU A 885 -54.67 53.35 -32.28
C LEU A 885 -55.76 52.57 -33.00
N TYR A 886 -55.96 51.31 -32.61
CA TYR A 886 -56.93 50.39 -33.20
C TYR A 886 -57.92 49.88 -32.14
N GLY A 887 -59.21 50.21 -32.23
CA GLY A 887 -60.27 49.69 -31.34
C GLY A 887 -60.66 48.23 -31.63
N GLU A 888 -60.53 47.80 -32.89
CA GLU A 888 -60.95 46.48 -33.38
C GLU A 888 -62.47 46.26 -33.36
N ALA A 889 -63.04 45.74 -32.29
CA ALA A 889 -64.49 45.52 -32.21
C ALA A 889 -64.99 45.82 -30.79
N GLY A 890 -66.11 46.52 -30.67
CA GLY A 890 -66.56 47.07 -29.41
C GLY A 890 -67.14 48.45 -29.64
N ASP A 891 -67.86 49.01 -28.66
CA ASP A 891 -68.11 50.45 -28.70
C ASP A 891 -66.91 51.12 -28.00
N ASP A 892 -65.95 51.60 -28.79
CA ASP A 892 -64.63 52.03 -28.33
C ASP A 892 -64.55 53.55 -28.16
N SER A 893 -63.64 53.99 -27.28
CA SER A 893 -63.34 55.40 -27.03
C SER A 893 -61.86 55.64 -27.27
N ILE A 894 -61.53 56.23 -28.42
CA ILE A 894 -60.16 56.39 -28.91
C ILE A 894 -59.80 57.88 -28.95
N GLU A 895 -58.75 58.26 -28.22
CA GLU A 895 -58.20 59.63 -28.18
C GLU A 895 -56.76 59.63 -28.67
N GLY A 896 -56.46 60.32 -29.77
CA GLY A 896 -55.10 60.44 -30.32
C GLY A 896 -54.19 61.20 -29.37
N GLY A 897 -54.49 62.48 -29.16
CA GLY A 897 -53.78 63.29 -28.18
C GLY A 897 -53.10 64.46 -28.86
N SER A 898 -51.77 64.53 -28.84
CA SER A 898 -51.02 65.59 -29.53
C SER A 898 -50.00 65.02 -30.51
N GLY A 899 -50.06 65.45 -31.77
CA GLY A 899 -49.24 64.96 -32.87
C GLY A 899 -50.14 64.59 -34.04
N ASN A 900 -49.65 63.85 -35.04
CA ASN A 900 -50.48 63.48 -36.18
C ASN A 900 -50.87 62.00 -36.07
N ASP A 901 -52.09 61.75 -35.63
CA ASP A 901 -52.53 60.44 -35.18
C ASP A 901 -53.38 59.70 -36.22
N ASP A 902 -53.28 58.38 -36.25
CA ASP A 902 -54.09 57.47 -37.05
C ASP A 902 -55.00 56.65 -36.11
N LEU A 903 -56.29 56.95 -36.07
CA LEU A 903 -57.27 56.34 -35.18
C LEU A 903 -58.24 55.46 -35.97
N PHE A 904 -58.40 54.20 -35.57
CA PHE A 904 -59.29 53.22 -36.21
C PHE A 904 -60.27 52.67 -35.17
N GLY A 905 -61.56 53.00 -35.28
CA GLY A 905 -62.63 52.47 -34.40
C GLY A 905 -62.84 50.98 -34.61
N GLY A 906 -63.15 50.60 -35.84
CA GLY A 906 -63.31 49.21 -36.23
C GLY A 906 -64.78 48.84 -36.36
N SER A 907 -65.33 48.03 -35.47
CA SER A 907 -66.75 47.67 -35.52
C SER A 907 -67.46 47.86 -34.19
N GLY A 908 -68.55 48.63 -34.19
CA GLY A 908 -69.29 49.08 -33.01
C GLY A 908 -69.52 50.58 -33.10
N ASN A 909 -70.12 51.19 -32.08
CA ASN A 909 -70.42 52.62 -32.12
C ASN A 909 -69.30 53.38 -31.41
N ASP A 910 -68.36 53.87 -32.19
CA ASP A 910 -67.07 54.33 -31.68
C ASP A 910 -67.05 55.84 -31.48
N PHE A 911 -66.27 56.28 -30.49
CA PHE A 911 -65.93 57.67 -30.26
C PHE A 911 -64.45 57.88 -30.57
N LEU A 912 -64.15 58.62 -31.64
CA LEU A 912 -62.79 58.94 -32.06
C LEU A 912 -62.54 60.45 -31.91
N SER A 913 -61.48 60.82 -31.20
CA SER A 913 -61.03 62.20 -31.00
C SER A 913 -59.56 62.36 -31.38
N GLY A 914 -59.26 63.11 -32.44
CA GLY A 914 -57.89 63.42 -32.88
C GLY A 914 -57.16 64.33 -31.90
N SER A 915 -57.87 65.33 -31.35
CA SER A 915 -57.36 66.31 -30.38
C SER A 915 -56.46 67.40 -31.02
N GLU A 916 -55.13 67.36 -30.88
CA GLU A 916 -54.24 68.38 -31.50
C GLU A 916 -53.37 67.73 -32.59
N GLY A 917 -53.60 68.02 -33.87
CA GLY A 917 -52.92 67.23 -34.91
C GLY A 917 -53.39 67.48 -36.32
N ASP A 918 -52.65 66.98 -37.33
CA ASP A 918 -53.29 66.68 -38.62
C ASP A 918 -53.60 65.17 -38.62
N ASP A 919 -54.78 64.80 -38.14
CA ASP A 919 -55.14 63.42 -37.77
C ASP A 919 -55.92 62.69 -38.86
N ASN A 920 -55.88 61.35 -38.86
CA ASN A 920 -56.78 60.52 -39.66
C ASN A 920 -57.62 59.62 -38.75
N LEU A 921 -58.93 59.85 -38.77
CA LEU A 921 -59.92 59.10 -38.00
C LEU A 921 -60.75 58.23 -38.95
N TYR A 922 -60.82 56.95 -38.65
CA TYR A 922 -61.57 55.94 -39.39
C TYR A 922 -62.56 55.24 -38.43
N GLY A 923 -63.85 55.54 -38.51
CA GLY A 923 -64.90 54.95 -37.66
C GLY A 923 -65.06 53.45 -37.90
N GLY A 924 -65.40 53.07 -39.12
CA GLY A 924 -65.56 51.68 -39.53
C GLY A 924 -67.02 51.26 -39.71
N ASP A 925 -67.45 50.19 -39.05
CA ASP A 925 -68.83 49.69 -39.08
C ASP A 925 -69.55 50.04 -37.77
N GLY A 926 -70.55 50.91 -37.80
CA GLY A 926 -71.39 51.28 -36.66
C GLY A 926 -71.75 52.76 -36.70
N ASN A 927 -72.39 53.29 -35.65
CA ASN A 927 -72.78 54.69 -35.63
C ASN A 927 -71.72 55.50 -34.87
N ASP A 928 -70.78 56.06 -35.61
CA ASP A 928 -69.55 56.59 -35.04
C ASP A 928 -69.60 58.10 -34.83
N LEU A 929 -68.88 58.59 -33.82
CA LEU A 929 -68.67 60.00 -33.55
C LEU A 929 -67.19 60.33 -33.73
N LEU A 930 -66.90 61.07 -34.81
CA LEU A 930 -65.54 61.46 -35.17
C LEU A 930 -65.35 62.96 -34.94
N ASP A 931 -64.41 63.31 -34.06
CA ASP A 931 -63.99 64.68 -33.77
C ASP A 931 -62.50 64.84 -34.08
N GLY A 932 -62.17 65.56 -35.15
CA GLY A 932 -60.77 65.80 -35.53
C GLY A 932 -60.03 66.64 -34.50
N GLY A 933 -60.74 67.48 -33.74
CA GLY A 933 -60.09 68.48 -32.90
C GLY A 933 -59.43 69.58 -33.74
N THR A 934 -58.25 70.04 -33.35
CA THR A 934 -57.56 71.14 -34.02
C THR A 934 -56.53 70.64 -35.03
N GLY A 935 -56.73 71.00 -36.30
CA GLY A 935 -55.70 70.95 -37.34
C GLY A 935 -56.31 70.76 -38.71
N ASN A 936 -55.73 69.94 -39.58
CA ASN A 936 -56.33 69.59 -40.87
C ASN A 936 -56.59 68.09 -40.92
N ASP A 937 -57.77 67.70 -40.46
CA ASP A 937 -58.03 66.30 -40.15
C ASP A 937 -58.73 65.57 -41.30
N ARG A 938 -58.54 64.26 -41.38
CA ARG A 938 -59.31 63.37 -42.24
C ARG A 938 -60.28 62.57 -41.37
N LEU A 939 -61.56 62.65 -41.68
CA LEU A 939 -62.60 61.94 -40.94
C LEU A 939 -63.37 61.02 -41.90
N GLU A 940 -63.34 59.71 -41.67
CA GLU A 940 -64.01 58.69 -42.49
C GLU A 940 -64.84 57.78 -41.59
N GLY A 941 -66.16 57.95 -41.58
CA GLY A 941 -67.09 57.27 -40.68
C GLY A 941 -67.33 55.83 -41.11
N GLY A 942 -67.68 55.60 -42.38
CA GLY A 942 -67.83 54.24 -42.91
C GLY A 942 -69.29 53.82 -42.97
N ASN A 943 -69.63 52.63 -42.45
CA ASN A 943 -71.00 52.11 -42.51
C ASN A 943 -71.74 52.35 -41.20
N GLY A 944 -72.72 53.24 -41.21
CA GLY A 944 -73.71 53.41 -40.14
C GLY A 944 -74.17 54.86 -40.14
N ASP A 945 -74.93 55.26 -39.12
CA ASP A 945 -75.37 56.66 -39.04
C ASP A 945 -74.30 57.48 -38.30
N ASP A 946 -73.37 58.07 -39.06
CA ASP A 946 -72.16 58.69 -38.51
C ASP A 946 -72.31 60.18 -38.22
N ILE A 947 -71.53 60.67 -37.26
CA ILE A 947 -71.44 62.08 -36.89
C ILE A 947 -70.01 62.58 -37.03
N TYR A 948 -69.83 63.56 -37.92
CA TYR A 948 -68.56 64.24 -38.17
C TYR A 948 -68.57 65.63 -37.52
N ILE A 949 -67.65 65.92 -36.61
CA ILE A 949 -67.46 67.26 -36.04
C ILE A 949 -66.42 68.01 -36.86
N ILE A 950 -66.78 69.19 -37.37
CA ILE A 950 -65.93 70.02 -38.21
C ILE A 950 -65.78 71.40 -37.60
N ASP A 951 -64.54 71.78 -37.27
CA ASP A 951 -64.23 73.09 -36.71
C ASP A 951 -63.11 73.84 -37.44
N SER A 952 -62.37 73.17 -38.32
CA SER A 952 -61.31 73.74 -39.12
C SER A 952 -61.63 73.67 -40.61
N ALA A 953 -61.17 74.69 -41.35
CA ALA A 953 -61.35 74.73 -42.80
C ALA A 953 -60.41 73.75 -43.54
N GLY A 954 -59.47 73.15 -42.80
CA GLY A 954 -58.56 72.11 -43.28
C GLY A 954 -59.20 70.73 -43.33
N ASP A 955 -60.25 70.50 -42.54
CA ASP A 955 -60.82 69.19 -42.31
C ASP A 955 -61.46 68.63 -43.58
N ARG A 956 -61.25 67.34 -43.79
CA ARG A 956 -61.75 66.58 -44.92
C ARG A 956 -62.51 65.36 -44.42
N VAL A 957 -63.83 65.46 -44.53
CA VAL A 957 -64.72 64.31 -44.37
C VAL A 957 -64.71 63.47 -45.66
N VAL A 958 -64.72 62.15 -45.51
CA VAL A 958 -64.88 61.19 -46.60
C VAL A 958 -65.99 60.21 -46.22
N GLU A 959 -67.07 60.22 -47.00
CA GLU A 959 -68.23 59.35 -46.79
C GLU A 959 -68.45 58.44 -48.01
N LEU A 960 -68.13 57.16 -47.85
CA LEU A 960 -68.20 56.13 -48.89
C LEU A 960 -69.07 54.93 -48.51
N GLY A 961 -69.52 54.82 -47.26
CA GLY A 961 -70.32 53.72 -46.75
C GLY A 961 -71.83 53.97 -46.85
N THR A 962 -72.59 53.35 -45.94
CA THR A 962 -74.05 53.38 -45.96
C THR A 962 -74.62 53.81 -44.62
N GLY A 963 -75.54 54.77 -44.63
CA GLY A 963 -76.24 55.22 -43.42
C GLY A 963 -76.98 56.52 -43.67
N THR A 964 -77.36 57.20 -42.59
CA THR A 964 -77.85 58.58 -42.60
C THR A 964 -76.87 59.46 -41.83
N ASP A 965 -75.98 60.11 -42.56
CA ASP A 965 -74.79 60.73 -41.96
C ASP A 965 -74.99 62.21 -41.65
N THR A 966 -74.30 62.69 -40.63
CA THR A 966 -74.43 64.06 -40.12
C THR A 966 -73.09 64.75 -39.98
N VAL A 967 -72.89 65.81 -40.77
CA VAL A 967 -71.80 66.77 -40.52
C VAL A 967 -72.31 67.85 -39.57
N LYS A 968 -71.62 68.03 -38.44
CA LYS A 968 -71.81 69.13 -37.51
C LYS A 968 -70.67 70.12 -37.66
N ALA A 969 -70.96 71.27 -38.28
CA ALA A 969 -69.94 72.26 -38.61
C ALA A 969 -70.05 73.53 -37.78
N SER A 970 -68.93 74.01 -37.23
CA SER A 970 -68.83 75.34 -36.60
C SER A 970 -68.32 76.42 -37.58
N ILE A 971 -68.02 76.03 -38.81
CA ILE A 971 -67.60 76.88 -39.93
C ILE A 971 -68.57 76.79 -41.11
N SER A 972 -68.41 77.67 -42.10
CA SER A 972 -69.18 77.52 -43.35
C SER A 972 -68.76 76.25 -44.08
N PHE A 973 -69.71 75.41 -44.46
CA PHE A 973 -69.44 74.07 -44.97
C PHE A 973 -70.34 73.69 -46.15
N SER A 974 -69.79 72.91 -47.07
CA SER A 974 -70.49 72.45 -48.27
C SER A 974 -70.34 70.94 -48.45
N LEU A 975 -71.48 70.25 -48.55
CA LEU A 975 -71.56 68.83 -48.88
C LEU A 975 -71.35 68.54 -50.38
N ASN A 976 -71.19 69.57 -51.22
CA ASN A 976 -71.14 69.41 -52.67
C ASN A 976 -69.73 69.03 -53.21
N THR A 977 -68.89 68.43 -52.37
CA THR A 977 -67.61 67.86 -52.79
C THR A 977 -67.81 66.39 -53.18
N PHE A 978 -66.90 65.83 -53.98
CA PHE A 978 -67.04 64.46 -54.48
C PHE A 978 -67.09 63.42 -53.34
N ASP A 979 -66.37 63.69 -52.25
CA ASP A 979 -66.18 62.83 -51.09
C ASP A 979 -67.36 62.92 -50.08
N LEU A 980 -68.32 63.82 -50.29
CA LEU A 980 -69.47 64.06 -49.39
C LEU A 980 -70.84 63.87 -50.04
N ARG A 981 -70.87 63.22 -51.21
CA ARG A 981 -72.12 62.99 -51.97
C ARG A 981 -73.09 62.04 -51.28
N ASN A 982 -72.65 61.36 -50.23
CA ASN A 982 -73.42 60.40 -49.46
C ASN A 982 -73.86 60.95 -48.09
N VAL A 983 -73.50 62.18 -47.72
CA VAL A 983 -73.95 62.78 -46.45
C VAL A 983 -75.33 63.43 -46.63
N GLU A 984 -76.30 63.07 -45.79
CA GLU A 984 -77.66 63.63 -45.81
C GLU A 984 -77.83 64.86 -44.93
N ASN A 985 -77.22 64.90 -43.75
CA ASN A 985 -77.49 65.95 -42.76
C ASN A 985 -76.30 66.90 -42.58
N LEU A 986 -76.59 68.20 -42.56
CA LEU A 986 -75.65 69.25 -42.20
C LEU A 986 -76.25 70.09 -41.07
N GLU A 987 -75.58 70.12 -39.91
CA GLU A 987 -75.96 70.94 -38.76
C GLU A 987 -74.89 72.02 -38.53
N LEU A 988 -75.30 73.29 -38.62
CA LEU A 988 -74.44 74.42 -38.31
C LEU A 988 -74.54 74.73 -36.81
N ILE A 989 -73.44 74.54 -36.09
CA ILE A 989 -73.44 74.59 -34.63
C ILE A 989 -73.47 76.06 -34.14
N SER A 990 -72.76 76.98 -34.80
CA SER A 990 -72.69 78.38 -34.38
C SER A 990 -72.25 79.34 -35.49
N GLY A 991 -72.60 80.62 -35.37
CA GLY A 991 -72.07 81.70 -36.20
C GLY A 991 -72.94 82.10 -37.41
N ASP A 992 -72.57 83.22 -38.04
CA ASP A 992 -73.18 83.71 -39.29
C ASP A 992 -72.48 83.04 -40.47
N ILE A 993 -72.73 81.74 -40.64
CA ILE A 993 -72.03 80.84 -41.57
C ILE A 993 -72.96 80.26 -42.64
N GLU A 994 -72.38 79.76 -43.72
CA GLU A 994 -73.09 79.20 -44.87
C GLU A 994 -73.11 77.66 -44.80
N GLY A 995 -74.24 77.06 -45.13
CA GLY A 995 -74.41 75.61 -45.24
C GLY A 995 -74.97 75.25 -46.61
N ILE A 996 -74.24 74.44 -47.37
CA ILE A 996 -74.63 74.07 -48.74
C ILE A 996 -74.76 72.54 -48.81
N GLY A 997 -75.93 72.05 -49.22
CA GLY A 997 -76.20 70.63 -49.45
C GLY A 997 -75.62 70.11 -50.77
N ASN A 998 -75.98 68.90 -51.12
CA ASN A 998 -75.50 68.16 -52.28
C ASN A 998 -76.66 67.83 -53.24
N ASN A 999 -76.67 66.62 -53.83
CA ASN A 999 -77.74 66.19 -54.73
C ASN A 999 -78.71 65.18 -54.07
N LEU A 1000 -78.55 64.94 -52.76
CA LEU A 1000 -79.42 64.08 -51.95
C LEU A 1000 -80.55 64.90 -51.34
N ALA A 1001 -81.55 64.23 -50.76
CA ALA A 1001 -82.54 64.91 -49.93
C ALA A 1001 -81.91 65.27 -48.59
N ASN A 1002 -81.35 66.48 -48.50
CA ASN A 1002 -80.58 66.91 -47.35
C ASN A 1002 -81.46 67.47 -46.22
N THR A 1003 -81.06 67.25 -44.97
CA THR A 1003 -81.55 68.07 -43.84
C THR A 1003 -80.46 69.04 -43.42
N ILE A 1004 -80.65 70.32 -43.74
CA ILE A 1004 -79.70 71.37 -43.38
C ILE A 1004 -80.29 72.22 -42.27
N THR A 1005 -79.66 72.18 -41.10
CA THR A 1005 -80.09 72.89 -39.90
C THR A 1005 -79.11 74.03 -39.63
N GLY A 1006 -79.59 75.26 -39.68
CA GLY A 1006 -78.86 76.47 -39.34
C GLY A 1006 -78.60 76.60 -37.84
N SER A 1007 -77.74 77.56 -37.50
CA SER A 1007 -77.33 77.85 -36.14
C SER A 1007 -78.23 78.92 -35.49
N SER A 1008 -77.75 79.55 -34.42
CA SER A 1008 -78.41 80.74 -33.86
C SER A 1008 -78.08 82.06 -34.59
N GLY A 1009 -77.05 82.06 -35.45
CA GLY A 1009 -76.60 83.20 -36.27
C GLY A 1009 -77.41 83.40 -37.54
N ASN A 1010 -77.10 84.44 -38.32
CA ASN A 1010 -77.73 84.70 -39.61
C ASN A 1010 -77.07 83.79 -40.67
N ASN A 1011 -77.72 82.69 -41.01
CA ASN A 1011 -77.17 81.66 -41.88
C ASN A 1011 -77.68 81.78 -43.32
N ARG A 1012 -76.84 81.40 -44.28
CA ARG A 1012 -77.27 81.14 -45.66
C ARG A 1012 -77.27 79.62 -45.87
N LEU A 1013 -78.45 79.04 -46.03
CA LEU A 1013 -78.64 77.61 -46.25
C LEU A 1013 -79.10 77.38 -47.69
N GLU A 1014 -78.41 76.50 -48.41
CA GLU A 1014 -78.71 76.15 -49.79
C GLU A 1014 -78.83 74.63 -49.91
N GLY A 1015 -80.01 74.10 -50.26
CA GLY A 1015 -80.29 72.67 -50.29
C GLY A 1015 -79.58 71.94 -51.43
N GLY A 1016 -79.58 72.55 -52.61
CA GLY A 1016 -78.95 71.98 -53.79
C GLY A 1016 -79.97 71.29 -54.68
N ALA A 1017 -79.81 70.00 -54.95
CA ALA A 1017 -80.82 69.20 -55.63
C ALA A 1017 -81.28 68.09 -54.70
N GLY A 1018 -82.57 67.74 -54.69
CA GLY A 1018 -83.09 66.85 -53.66
C GLY A 1018 -84.48 67.30 -53.24
N ASN A 1019 -85.11 66.61 -52.28
CA ASN A 1019 -86.24 67.21 -51.57
C ASN A 1019 -85.72 67.58 -50.20
N ASP A 1020 -85.21 68.80 -50.09
CA ASP A 1020 -84.38 69.22 -48.97
C ASP A 1020 -85.23 69.81 -47.84
N MET A 1021 -84.77 69.68 -46.60
CA MET A 1021 -85.35 70.32 -45.44
C MET A 1021 -84.34 71.30 -44.85
N LEU A 1022 -84.57 72.58 -45.08
CA LEU A 1022 -83.73 73.66 -44.57
C LEU A 1022 -84.42 74.30 -43.36
N ILE A 1023 -83.72 74.36 -42.23
CA ILE A 1023 -84.25 74.90 -40.98
C ILE A 1023 -83.32 76.03 -40.53
N GLY A 1024 -83.75 77.29 -40.66
CA GLY A 1024 -82.90 78.46 -40.32
C GLY A 1024 -82.56 78.56 -38.83
N ASN A 1025 -83.41 78.01 -37.97
CA ASN A 1025 -83.30 78.08 -36.51
C ASN A 1025 -83.30 79.51 -35.96
N GLY A 1026 -82.15 80.16 -35.77
CA GLY A 1026 -82.03 81.47 -35.13
C GLY A 1026 -82.05 82.62 -36.13
N GLY A 1027 -81.11 83.57 -36.00
CA GLY A 1027 -80.70 84.32 -37.19
C GLY A 1027 -81.67 85.30 -37.84
N SER A 1028 -81.52 85.45 -39.14
CA SER A 1028 -82.30 86.22 -40.11
C SER A 1028 -81.77 85.68 -41.42
N ASP A 1029 -82.31 84.52 -41.78
CA ASP A 1029 -81.59 83.54 -42.58
C ASP A 1029 -81.99 83.65 -44.04
N ILE A 1030 -81.12 83.17 -44.92
CA ILE A 1030 -81.41 83.02 -46.34
C ILE A 1030 -81.55 81.52 -46.59
N LEU A 1031 -82.76 81.05 -46.86
CA LEU A 1031 -83.05 79.65 -47.16
C LEU A 1031 -83.34 79.51 -48.65
N ILE A 1032 -82.54 78.71 -49.34
CA ILE A 1032 -82.65 78.42 -50.76
C ILE A 1032 -82.83 76.92 -50.90
N GLY A 1033 -84.03 76.45 -51.25
CA GLY A 1033 -84.29 75.02 -51.43
C GLY A 1033 -83.44 74.46 -52.56
N GLY A 1034 -83.65 75.00 -53.75
CA GLY A 1034 -82.93 74.56 -54.94
C GLY A 1034 -83.85 73.74 -55.84
N ALA A 1035 -83.38 72.59 -56.30
CA ALA A 1035 -84.10 71.75 -57.25
C ALA A 1035 -84.79 70.56 -56.57
N GLY A 1036 -86.11 70.62 -56.47
CA GLY A 1036 -86.98 69.54 -55.99
C GLY A 1036 -88.10 70.12 -55.13
N ASN A 1037 -88.79 69.31 -54.33
CA ASN A 1037 -89.86 69.82 -53.47
C ASN A 1037 -89.30 70.00 -52.06
N ASP A 1038 -88.86 71.21 -51.77
CA ASP A 1038 -88.11 71.49 -50.55
C ASP A 1038 -89.03 71.98 -49.43
N VAL A 1039 -88.56 71.90 -48.20
CA VAL A 1039 -89.22 72.41 -47.01
C VAL A 1039 -88.31 73.46 -46.38
N LEU A 1040 -88.69 74.72 -46.51
CA LEU A 1040 -87.93 75.85 -45.98
C LEU A 1040 -88.59 76.36 -44.70
N VAL A 1041 -87.91 76.21 -43.57
CA VAL A 1041 -88.43 76.55 -42.24
C VAL A 1041 -87.67 77.74 -41.68
N GLY A 1042 -88.29 78.91 -41.72
CA GLY A 1042 -87.78 80.10 -41.03
C GLY A 1042 -88.11 80.12 -39.54
N ASN A 1043 -87.61 81.14 -38.86
CA ASN A 1043 -87.93 81.50 -37.49
C ASN A 1043 -89.00 82.61 -37.42
N VAL A 1044 -90.08 82.32 -36.71
CA VAL A 1044 -91.24 83.23 -36.54
C VAL A 1044 -90.93 84.61 -35.91
N LEU A 1045 -89.75 84.83 -35.33
CA LEU A 1045 -89.34 86.10 -34.70
C LEU A 1045 -88.26 86.86 -35.48
N LYS A 1046 -87.77 86.28 -36.57
CA LYS A 1046 -86.65 86.80 -37.35
C LYS A 1046 -87.10 87.20 -38.73
N LYS A 1047 -86.18 87.78 -39.50
CA LYS A 1047 -86.47 88.31 -40.83
C LYS A 1047 -85.79 87.41 -41.84
N ASP A 1048 -86.49 86.33 -42.16
CA ASP A 1048 -85.91 85.33 -43.04
C ASP A 1048 -86.26 85.63 -44.49
N ILE A 1049 -85.39 85.17 -45.37
CA ILE A 1049 -85.49 85.32 -46.80
C ILE A 1049 -85.57 83.92 -47.38
N PHE A 1050 -86.75 83.59 -47.90
CA PHE A 1050 -86.96 82.38 -48.69
C PHE A 1050 -86.64 82.72 -50.14
N ALA A 1051 -85.47 82.31 -50.58
CA ALA A 1051 -84.90 82.73 -51.85
C ALA A 1051 -85.03 81.64 -52.91
N TYR A 1052 -85.59 82.04 -54.06
CA TYR A 1052 -85.78 81.19 -55.23
C TYR A 1052 -84.83 81.67 -56.33
N ASP A 1053 -83.69 81.01 -56.44
CA ASP A 1053 -82.71 81.26 -57.48
C ASP A 1053 -82.97 80.37 -58.71
N ALA A 1054 -83.23 80.97 -59.87
CA ALA A 1054 -83.54 80.26 -61.12
C ALA A 1054 -82.28 80.09 -61.98
N SER A 1055 -81.15 79.80 -61.33
CA SER A 1055 -79.93 79.38 -62.01
C SER A 1055 -80.10 78.04 -62.74
N THR A 1056 -81.13 77.26 -62.36
CA THR A 1056 -81.64 76.06 -63.04
C THR A 1056 -82.92 76.36 -63.84
N GLU A 1057 -83.23 75.59 -64.89
CA GLU A 1057 -84.49 75.78 -65.64
C GLU A 1057 -85.68 75.63 -64.68
N PHE A 1058 -86.63 76.58 -64.69
CA PHE A 1058 -87.75 76.64 -63.74
C PHE A 1058 -88.58 75.34 -63.65
N ALA A 1059 -88.47 74.45 -64.63
CA ALA A 1059 -89.10 73.13 -64.61
C ALA A 1059 -88.54 72.20 -63.51
N ASP A 1060 -87.32 72.46 -63.02
CA ASP A 1060 -86.58 71.60 -62.09
C ASP A 1060 -86.64 72.09 -60.63
N LEU A 1061 -87.20 73.28 -60.36
CA LEU A 1061 -87.30 73.90 -59.02
C LEU A 1061 -88.39 73.29 -58.11
N GLY A 1062 -89.13 72.27 -58.56
CA GLY A 1062 -90.27 71.69 -57.83
C GLY A 1062 -91.24 72.70 -57.19
N VAL A 1063 -91.92 72.31 -56.12
CA VAL A 1063 -92.82 73.18 -55.34
C VAL A 1063 -92.42 73.16 -53.88
N ASP A 1064 -91.82 74.25 -53.43
CA ASP A 1064 -91.32 74.35 -52.07
C ASP A 1064 -92.42 74.70 -51.06
N GLU A 1065 -92.37 74.06 -49.90
CA GLU A 1065 -93.21 74.40 -48.77
C GLU A 1065 -92.46 75.31 -47.80
N ILE A 1066 -92.86 76.58 -47.76
CA ILE A 1066 -92.39 77.54 -46.77
C ILE A 1066 -93.18 77.34 -45.47
N ARG A 1067 -92.49 77.02 -44.39
CA ARG A 1067 -93.03 76.95 -43.03
C ARG A 1067 -92.60 78.19 -42.24
N ASN A 1068 -93.44 78.56 -41.28
CA ASN A 1068 -93.22 79.70 -40.38
C ASN A 1068 -93.10 81.08 -41.05
N PHE A 1069 -93.69 81.25 -42.22
CA PHE A 1069 -93.67 82.54 -42.92
C PHE A 1069 -94.51 83.63 -42.21
N GLU A 1070 -93.84 84.71 -41.80
CA GLU A 1070 -94.44 85.87 -41.15
C GLU A 1070 -94.41 87.09 -42.07
N ALA A 1071 -95.53 87.42 -42.71
CA ALA A 1071 -95.62 88.42 -43.78
C ALA A 1071 -95.19 89.87 -43.44
N LEU A 1072 -94.98 90.20 -42.16
CA LEU A 1072 -94.45 91.51 -41.76
C LEU A 1072 -92.92 91.53 -41.65
N GLN A 1073 -92.30 90.37 -41.47
CA GLN A 1073 -90.87 90.23 -41.20
C GLN A 1073 -90.16 89.58 -42.37
N ASP A 1074 -90.70 88.44 -42.81
CA ASP A 1074 -90.08 87.60 -43.82
C ASP A 1074 -90.29 88.13 -45.22
N LYS A 1075 -89.35 87.73 -46.07
CA LYS A 1075 -89.34 88.05 -47.48
C LYS A 1075 -89.26 86.78 -48.30
N ILE A 1076 -89.89 86.84 -49.47
CA ILE A 1076 -89.69 85.87 -50.53
C ILE A 1076 -88.82 86.57 -51.56
N SER A 1077 -87.58 86.14 -51.72
CA SER A 1077 -86.69 86.64 -52.76
C SER A 1077 -86.91 85.81 -54.02
N LEU A 1078 -87.12 86.49 -55.15
CA LEU A 1078 -87.12 85.83 -56.45
C LEU A 1078 -85.97 86.41 -57.27
N SER A 1079 -85.20 85.54 -57.90
CA SER A 1079 -84.09 85.98 -58.75
C SER A 1079 -84.53 86.91 -59.88
N LYS A 1080 -83.62 87.80 -60.29
CA LYS A 1080 -83.86 88.79 -61.34
C LYS A 1080 -84.28 88.15 -62.68
N SER A 1081 -83.85 86.93 -62.97
CA SER A 1081 -84.24 86.16 -64.15
C SER A 1081 -85.74 85.84 -64.16
N VAL A 1082 -86.31 85.45 -63.02
CA VAL A 1082 -87.75 85.24 -62.83
C VAL A 1082 -88.51 86.53 -63.08
N PHE A 1083 -88.02 87.66 -62.55
CA PHE A 1083 -88.62 88.97 -62.81
C PHE A 1083 -88.50 89.47 -64.26
N SER A 1084 -87.40 89.13 -64.93
CA SER A 1084 -87.13 89.53 -66.32
C SER A 1084 -87.97 88.74 -67.33
N ALA A 1085 -88.34 87.50 -67.00
CA ALA A 1085 -89.26 86.69 -67.80
C ALA A 1085 -90.72 87.20 -67.76
N LEU A 1086 -91.10 88.00 -66.75
CA LEU A 1086 -92.45 88.54 -66.52
C LEU A 1086 -92.79 89.78 -67.39
N THR A 1087 -92.24 89.88 -68.60
CA THR A 1087 -92.51 90.94 -69.62
C THR A 1087 -92.19 92.39 -69.23
N ARG A 1088 -91.16 92.60 -68.39
CA ARG A 1088 -90.50 93.90 -68.21
C ARG A 1088 -89.09 93.88 -68.81
N ASP A 1089 -88.71 94.95 -69.50
CA ASP A 1089 -87.42 95.11 -70.19
C ASP A 1089 -86.26 94.64 -69.28
N PRO A 1090 -85.52 93.59 -69.66
CA PRO A 1090 -84.47 92.99 -68.83
C PRO A 1090 -83.30 93.95 -68.50
N ASN A 1091 -83.25 95.13 -69.14
CA ASN A 1091 -82.25 96.16 -68.90
C ASN A 1091 -82.75 97.38 -68.09
N GLN A 1092 -84.00 97.38 -67.61
CA GLN A 1092 -84.46 98.36 -66.63
C GLN A 1092 -84.24 97.88 -65.18
N ALA A 1093 -83.98 98.82 -64.27
CA ALA A 1093 -83.95 98.54 -62.85
C ALA A 1093 -85.29 97.93 -62.40
N VAL A 1094 -85.27 96.65 -62.05
CA VAL A 1094 -86.46 95.90 -61.62
C VAL A 1094 -86.90 96.49 -60.29
N SER A 1095 -88.01 97.24 -60.33
CA SER A 1095 -88.63 97.80 -59.13
C SER A 1095 -89.43 96.71 -58.41
N PRO A 1096 -89.61 96.78 -57.07
CA PRO A 1096 -90.46 95.85 -56.34
C PRO A 1096 -91.83 95.72 -57.01
N LEU A 1097 -92.43 94.52 -56.94
CA LEU A 1097 -93.75 94.22 -57.49
C LEU A 1097 -94.71 95.36 -57.14
N GLN A 1098 -95.23 96.03 -58.16
CA GLN A 1098 -96.26 97.03 -57.93
C GLN A 1098 -97.53 96.30 -57.48
N ALA A 1099 -98.38 96.94 -56.68
CA ALA A 1099 -99.63 96.32 -56.22
C ALA A 1099 -100.55 95.84 -57.36
N SER A 1100 -100.42 96.38 -58.57
CA SER A 1100 -101.13 95.93 -59.78
C SER A 1100 -100.62 94.61 -60.34
N GLU A 1101 -99.44 94.17 -59.93
CA GLU A 1101 -98.70 93.02 -60.46
C GLU A 1101 -98.76 91.83 -59.49
N PHE A 1102 -99.42 92.01 -58.35
CA PHE A 1102 -99.64 90.98 -57.37
C PHE A 1102 -101.15 90.87 -57.11
N ALA A 1103 -101.69 89.65 -57.14
CA ALA A 1103 -103.09 89.39 -56.84
C ALA A 1103 -103.24 88.36 -55.73
N VAL A 1104 -104.16 88.62 -54.80
CA VAL A 1104 -104.66 87.63 -53.85
C VAL A 1104 -106.00 87.11 -54.35
N VAL A 1105 -106.13 85.79 -54.49
CA VAL A 1105 -107.32 85.14 -55.04
C VAL A 1105 -107.92 84.16 -54.03
N ASP A 1106 -109.25 84.00 -54.04
CA ASP A 1106 -109.97 83.11 -53.12
C ASP A 1106 -109.90 81.62 -53.52
N THR A 1107 -109.45 81.32 -54.74
CA THR A 1107 -109.46 79.96 -55.30
C THR A 1107 -108.10 79.54 -55.81
N ASP A 1108 -107.77 78.25 -55.65
CA ASP A 1108 -106.57 77.60 -56.22
C ASP A 1108 -106.63 77.41 -57.73
N ALA A 1109 -107.78 77.74 -58.31
CA ALA A 1109 -107.97 77.81 -59.74
C ALA A 1109 -107.49 79.17 -60.26
N GLU A 1110 -106.66 79.12 -61.30
CA GLU A 1110 -106.21 80.23 -62.14
C GLU A 1110 -107.33 81.28 -62.29
N ALA A 1111 -107.20 82.44 -61.62
CA ALA A 1111 -108.25 83.45 -61.63
C ALA A 1111 -108.47 83.98 -63.07
N PRO A 1112 -109.57 83.62 -63.76
CA PRO A 1112 -109.77 83.99 -65.15
C PRO A 1112 -110.14 85.48 -65.19
N GLY A 1113 -109.16 86.34 -65.48
CA GLY A 1113 -109.36 87.78 -65.65
C GLY A 1113 -108.40 88.70 -64.88
N SER A 1114 -107.42 88.17 -64.14
CA SER A 1114 -106.39 88.99 -63.45
C SER A 1114 -105.17 89.22 -64.35
N THR A 1115 -104.60 90.43 -64.33
CA THR A 1115 -103.35 90.79 -65.05
C THR A 1115 -102.10 90.72 -64.16
N ALA A 1116 -102.21 90.15 -62.96
CA ALA A 1116 -101.09 90.08 -62.03
C ALA A 1116 -100.00 89.10 -62.49
N LEU A 1117 -98.75 89.41 -62.15
CA LEU A 1117 -97.55 88.63 -62.45
C LEU A 1117 -97.30 87.54 -61.42
N ILE A 1118 -97.61 87.80 -60.15
CA ILE A 1118 -97.62 86.80 -59.07
C ILE A 1118 -99.02 86.72 -58.49
N VAL A 1119 -99.49 85.50 -58.29
CA VAL A 1119 -100.79 85.19 -57.73
C VAL A 1119 -100.60 84.37 -56.47
N TYR A 1120 -101.11 84.89 -55.36
CA TYR A 1120 -101.21 84.16 -54.11
C TYR A 1120 -102.65 83.71 -53.89
N SER A 1121 -102.86 82.40 -53.75
CA SER A 1121 -104.15 81.87 -53.34
C SER A 1121 -104.29 81.94 -51.83
N LYS A 1122 -105.50 82.24 -51.33
CA LYS A 1122 -105.81 82.17 -49.89
C LYS A 1122 -105.64 80.76 -49.29
N SER A 1123 -105.39 79.73 -50.09
CA SER A 1123 -104.96 78.41 -49.63
C SER A 1123 -103.46 78.29 -49.35
N GLY A 1124 -102.67 79.35 -49.53
CA GLY A 1124 -101.23 79.39 -49.26
C GLY A 1124 -100.34 79.26 -50.49
N ARG A 1125 -100.91 78.91 -51.66
CA ARG A 1125 -100.13 78.59 -52.87
C ARG A 1125 -99.71 79.84 -53.63
N LEU A 1126 -98.48 79.86 -54.11
CA LEU A 1126 -97.87 80.94 -54.88
C LEU A 1126 -97.61 80.49 -56.32
N PHE A 1127 -98.18 81.24 -57.24
CA PHE A 1127 -98.06 81.04 -58.68
C PHE A 1127 -97.46 82.28 -59.31
N TYR A 1128 -96.78 82.12 -60.43
CA TYR A 1128 -96.37 83.25 -61.27
C TYR A 1128 -96.89 83.08 -62.70
N ASN A 1129 -97.03 84.20 -63.41
CA ASN A 1129 -97.68 84.30 -64.70
C ASN A 1129 -96.72 84.84 -65.77
N GLN A 1130 -96.28 83.96 -66.67
CA GLN A 1130 -95.24 84.25 -67.64
C GLN A 1130 -95.65 85.19 -68.81
N ASN A 1131 -96.95 85.45 -69.08
CA ASN A 1131 -97.37 85.90 -70.43
C ASN A 1131 -98.36 87.11 -70.58
N GLY A 1132 -98.63 87.93 -69.54
CA GLY A 1132 -99.03 89.35 -69.64
C GLY A 1132 -100.10 89.89 -70.64
N SER A 1133 -100.98 89.10 -71.31
CA SER A 1133 -101.77 89.57 -72.48
C SER A 1133 -103.30 89.79 -72.33
N GLY A 1134 -103.88 89.73 -71.13
CA GLY A 1134 -105.27 90.19 -70.91
C GLY A 1134 -106.39 89.38 -71.59
N VAL A 1135 -106.12 88.18 -72.11
CA VAL A 1135 -107.12 87.18 -72.52
C VAL A 1135 -106.63 85.79 -72.13
N GLY A 1136 -106.95 85.32 -70.92
CA GLY A 1136 -106.66 83.97 -70.43
C GLY A 1136 -105.17 83.62 -70.37
N LEU A 1137 -104.62 83.54 -69.16
CA LEU A 1137 -103.20 83.22 -68.96
C LEU A 1137 -103.00 81.73 -69.23
N GLY A 1138 -102.13 81.38 -70.17
CA GLY A 1138 -101.65 80.01 -70.33
C GLY A 1138 -100.60 79.65 -69.27
N THR A 1139 -100.54 78.37 -68.90
CA THR A 1139 -99.46 77.60 -68.21
C THR A 1139 -98.58 78.35 -67.19
N GLY A 1140 -99.15 79.08 -66.23
CA GLY A 1140 -98.39 79.54 -65.05
C GLY A 1140 -98.17 78.39 -64.05
N GLY A 1141 -96.95 78.24 -63.52
CA GLY A 1141 -96.57 77.17 -62.58
C GLY A 1141 -96.59 77.61 -61.11
N GLU A 1142 -96.92 76.69 -60.20
CA GLU A 1142 -96.72 76.86 -58.75
C GLU A 1142 -95.22 76.71 -58.46
N PHE A 1143 -94.67 77.57 -57.60
CA PHE A 1143 -93.26 77.49 -57.21
C PHE A 1143 -93.07 77.42 -55.69
N ALA A 1144 -94.08 77.84 -54.93
CA ALA A 1144 -94.01 77.80 -53.48
C ALA A 1144 -95.40 77.67 -52.88
N LYS A 1145 -95.46 77.19 -51.66
CA LYS A 1145 -96.65 77.14 -50.85
C LYS A 1145 -96.31 77.51 -49.41
N LEU A 1146 -97.05 78.47 -48.86
CA LEU A 1146 -97.04 78.73 -47.43
C LEU A 1146 -97.80 77.59 -46.73
N ALA A 1147 -97.12 76.86 -45.86
CA ALA A 1147 -97.71 75.77 -45.08
C ALA A 1147 -98.88 76.26 -44.21
N THR A 1148 -98.78 77.50 -43.71
CA THR A 1148 -99.85 78.21 -43.01
C THR A 1148 -100.38 79.33 -43.93
N PRO A 1149 -101.54 79.14 -44.56
CA PRO A 1149 -102.10 80.13 -45.47
C PRO A 1149 -102.47 81.43 -44.75
N LEU A 1150 -102.01 82.55 -45.29
CA LEU A 1150 -102.41 83.89 -44.88
C LEU A 1150 -103.67 84.34 -45.63
N ALA A 1151 -104.60 84.97 -44.93
CA ALA A 1151 -105.83 85.50 -45.54
C ALA A 1151 -105.57 86.70 -46.47
N THR A 1152 -104.45 87.40 -46.25
CA THR A 1152 -103.97 88.52 -47.07
C THR A 1152 -102.45 88.47 -47.14
N LEU A 1153 -101.90 88.52 -48.35
CA LEU A 1153 -100.47 88.70 -48.60
C LEU A 1153 -100.29 90.01 -49.39
N SER A 1154 -99.13 90.66 -49.26
CA SER A 1154 -98.85 91.93 -49.95
C SER A 1154 -97.66 91.77 -50.88
N ALA A 1155 -97.65 92.50 -52.00
CA ALA A 1155 -96.51 92.56 -52.91
C ALA A 1155 -95.19 92.92 -52.20
N ASN A 1156 -95.25 93.62 -51.06
CA ASN A 1156 -94.09 94.06 -50.28
C ASN A 1156 -93.31 92.92 -49.59
N VAL A 1157 -93.86 91.70 -49.55
CA VAL A 1157 -93.09 90.54 -49.06
C VAL A 1157 -92.12 90.04 -50.10
N PHE A 1158 -92.36 90.34 -51.38
CA PHE A 1158 -91.46 89.95 -52.46
C PHE A 1158 -90.35 90.98 -52.57
N VAL A 1159 -89.12 90.49 -52.55
CA VAL A 1159 -87.92 91.28 -52.80
C VAL A 1159 -87.23 90.72 -54.03
N VAL A 1160 -86.49 91.61 -54.69
CA VAL A 1160 -85.63 91.23 -55.82
C VAL A 1160 -84.22 91.32 -55.29
N GLU A 1161 -83.54 90.17 -55.17
CA GLU A 1161 -82.10 90.18 -54.95
C GLU A 1161 -81.38 90.66 -56.21
N GLN A 1162 -80.28 91.39 -56.01
CA GLN A 1162 -79.46 91.93 -57.10
C GLN A 1162 -78.49 90.91 -57.65
#